data_AF-A0A1I0RHP3-F1
#
_entry.id   AF-A0A1I0RHP3-F1
#
_cell.length_a   1.000
_cell.length_b   1.000
_cell.length_c   1.000
_cell.angle_alpha   90.00
_cell.angle_beta   90.00
_cell.angle_gamma   90.00
#
_symmetry.space_group_name_H-M   'P 1'
#
loop_
_entity.id
_entity.type
_entity.pdbx_description
1 polymer ?
#
loop_
_entity_poly.entity_id
_entity_poly.type
_entity_poly.pdbx_seq_one_letter_code
_entity_poly.pdbx_strand_id
1 'polypeptide(L)'
;MGRIENAVRNILFGTLGNFASIILGFVSRTFLIHILGVNYLGINGLYTNVLSVLSLAELGIGTAISYSLYKPVVDKDLEKIKILMQLYKQVYRIIAIIITALGLLIIPFLKYIIKNPGDITLDQLNIFYLIFLFNTVSTYFVSYKYSLTNAEQKNYIQINIQVITSLTILIAQIIILIVSKSFLIYLLAGAVIGLIQKIFVYIYFNKLYPYLLEKSNGNLSKEEIKVFKKNIIALLYHKIGETSINQTDNIIISSFINITCVAILSNYNLIINTVNVFINIVFNSVISGLGNLIATENKERQYLLFKVYRFLGFWVYGLSLLFFVFLLTPFINIWLGPNMIIDKSAIILIMVDYYFKGHRTVINNFKSAAGIFDADKYISIAQAVVNLVLSIILVQFIGLKGVFIGTIVAGLIANVTKPFIIYKMIFNKDAKYYFIDSITYIFTISFVFAILGLLNTVVLVNITLINIIIMGFLILSISNIIFYVILRQREEFAYLSNIILSKIGEKVKEFYYTHCLLLITFLKKARNLIAKETNKFTRNKENSFEQVNDFNTDRYSEKNKKMAFISELTKNTRIQLSIYPVVSMKHQIISFINNTSSTKKDEKIDHYFRQNGLLAQSLEWSYSIDKDIQDLNSLQKYFDKWTKSGALINSLENAINGYTLIYLNELTPNDKYKNTIEKIKDYLFAHPKDKSGSLLYRKSFDDVYIESVGMICPFLCRYGKAYHNQMAIDLAINQMINYLKYGFDSKTSLPYHGYNIKGNIKHGIIGWGRAVGWLLIGMIDSLEYISSTNPYYKILRYQFEVIIKTTVKYQTNSGYYKWQLTAFEGHVDTSATSMISYAIKRGVMIGILNRSFLHYSNLGLLAISHSIENGVVMDSSAECTGFGIYPQDYGSNQWAQGPTTALVALSLNQETKIINNKIYRRS
;
A
#
# COMPACT_ATOMS: atom_id res chain seq x y z
N MET A 1 7.35 0.66 14.64
CA MET A 1 7.32 0.75 13.15
C MET A 1 6.10 0.03 12.65
N GLY A 2 5.14 0.76 12.07
CA GLY A 2 3.86 0.20 11.62
C GLY A 2 4.00 -0.64 10.33
N ARG A 3 3.10 -1.61 10.15
CA ARG A 3 3.03 -2.48 8.96
C ARG A 3 2.96 -1.70 7.64
N ILE A 4 2.30 -0.53 7.64
CA ILE A 4 2.19 0.37 6.48
C ILE A 4 3.55 1.01 6.14
N GLU A 5 4.35 1.38 7.14
CA GLU A 5 5.69 1.93 6.92
C GLU A 5 6.62 0.86 6.33
N ASN A 6 6.54 -0.37 6.85
CA ASN A 6 7.27 -1.50 6.31
C ASN A 6 6.83 -1.85 4.88
N ALA A 7 5.54 -1.78 4.57
CA ALA A 7 5.02 -2.00 3.21
C ALA A 7 5.52 -0.92 2.22
N VAL A 8 5.53 0.36 2.62
CA VAL A 8 6.06 1.45 1.79
C VAL A 8 7.57 1.31 1.59
N ARG A 9 8.31 0.96 2.65
CA ARG A 9 9.74 0.62 2.54
C ARG A 9 9.95 -0.58 1.61
N ASN A 10 9.14 -1.63 1.71
CA ASN A 10 9.21 -2.78 0.80
C ASN A 10 9.03 -2.37 -0.66
N ILE A 11 8.08 -1.47 -0.96
CA ILE A 11 7.85 -0.99 -2.33
C ILE A 11 9.01 -0.12 -2.81
N LEU A 12 9.46 0.86 -2.01
CA LEU A 12 10.57 1.76 -2.38
C LEU A 12 11.89 1.02 -2.54
N PHE A 13 12.32 0.29 -1.51
CA PHE A 13 13.57 -0.47 -1.56
C PHE A 13 13.48 -1.65 -2.52
N GLY A 14 12.31 -2.26 -2.68
CA GLY A 14 12.08 -3.32 -3.66
C GLY A 14 12.22 -2.82 -5.10
N THR A 15 11.60 -1.69 -5.43
CA THR A 15 11.71 -1.10 -6.77
C THR A 15 13.12 -0.59 -7.05
N LEU A 16 13.73 0.18 -6.15
CA LEU A 16 15.10 0.66 -6.28
C LEU A 16 16.11 -0.50 -6.35
N GLY A 17 15.94 -1.52 -5.51
CA GLY A 17 16.76 -2.72 -5.51
C GLY A 17 16.68 -3.52 -6.81
N ASN A 18 15.49 -3.62 -7.40
CA ASN A 18 15.30 -4.24 -8.72
C ASN A 18 16.00 -3.44 -9.82
N PHE A 19 15.87 -2.10 -9.82
CA PHE A 19 16.57 -1.25 -10.78
C PHE A 19 18.09 -1.38 -10.67
N ALA A 20 18.63 -1.35 -9.44
CA ALA A 20 20.05 -1.57 -9.22
C ALA A 20 20.47 -2.95 -9.76
N SER A 21 19.75 -4.02 -9.41
CA SER A 21 20.06 -5.38 -9.85
C SER A 21 20.06 -5.54 -11.37
N ILE A 22 19.14 -4.88 -12.08
CA ILE A 22 19.10 -4.86 -13.54
C ILE A 22 20.39 -4.24 -14.09
N ILE A 23 20.74 -3.02 -13.64
CA ILE A 23 21.95 -2.31 -14.10
C ILE A 23 23.20 -3.16 -13.83
N LEU A 24 23.32 -3.73 -12.63
CA LEU A 24 24.42 -4.61 -12.25
C LEU A 24 24.51 -5.84 -13.14
N GLY A 25 23.38 -6.41 -13.57
CA GLY A 25 23.32 -7.53 -14.51
C GLY A 25 23.89 -7.18 -15.89
N PHE A 26 23.60 -5.99 -16.42
CA PHE A 26 24.17 -5.52 -17.69
C PHE A 26 25.69 -5.27 -17.59
N VAL A 27 26.13 -4.64 -16.49
CA VAL A 27 27.55 -4.37 -16.25
C VAL A 27 28.33 -5.67 -16.12
N SER A 28 27.89 -6.58 -15.23
CA SER A 28 28.53 -7.88 -14.99
C SER A 28 28.73 -8.66 -16.30
N ARG A 29 27.68 -8.71 -17.11
CA ARG A 29 27.65 -9.42 -18.39
C ARG A 29 28.62 -8.82 -19.40
N THR A 30 28.70 -7.50 -19.47
CA THR A 30 29.63 -6.81 -20.38
C THR A 30 31.07 -7.14 -20.04
N PHE A 31 31.46 -7.06 -18.75
CA PHE A 31 32.83 -7.40 -18.32
C PHE A 31 33.16 -8.87 -18.52
N LEU A 32 32.22 -9.78 -18.22
CA LEU A 32 32.45 -11.22 -18.37
C LEU A 32 32.72 -11.61 -19.83
N ILE A 33 31.92 -11.08 -20.76
CA ILE A 33 32.08 -11.35 -22.19
C ILE A 33 33.41 -10.78 -22.72
N HIS A 34 33.75 -9.54 -22.38
CA HIS A 34 34.94 -8.88 -22.94
C HIS A 34 36.26 -9.41 -22.38
N ILE A 35 36.28 -9.89 -21.13
CA ILE A 35 37.52 -10.34 -20.47
C ILE A 35 37.73 -11.85 -20.59
N LEU A 36 36.69 -12.65 -20.34
CA LEU A 36 36.81 -14.11 -20.29
C LEU A 36 36.24 -14.82 -21.51
N GLY A 37 35.31 -14.20 -22.21
CA GLY A 37 34.67 -14.77 -23.40
C GLY A 37 33.31 -15.43 -23.12
N VAL A 38 32.64 -15.78 -24.22
CA VAL A 38 31.22 -16.19 -24.24
C VAL A 38 30.94 -17.54 -23.58
N ASN A 39 31.91 -18.47 -23.59
CA ASN A 39 31.69 -19.82 -23.04
C ASN A 39 31.51 -19.80 -21.52
N TYR A 40 32.26 -18.96 -20.80
CA TYR A 40 32.11 -18.78 -19.35
C TYR A 40 30.74 -18.18 -18.97
N LEU A 41 30.22 -17.28 -19.80
CA LEU A 41 28.87 -16.76 -19.62
C LEU A 41 27.81 -17.87 -19.79
N GLY A 42 28.00 -18.74 -20.78
CA GLY A 42 27.11 -19.89 -21.00
C GLY A 42 27.12 -20.87 -19.82
N ILE A 43 28.31 -21.17 -19.27
CA ILE A 43 28.45 -22.02 -18.08
C ILE A 43 27.76 -21.39 -16.87
N ASN A 44 27.97 -20.09 -16.62
CA ASN A 44 27.34 -19.36 -15.52
C ASN A 44 25.80 -19.46 -15.61
N GLY A 45 25.24 -19.24 -16.80
CA GLY A 45 23.81 -19.39 -17.06
C GLY A 45 23.32 -20.83 -16.88
N LEU A 46 24.00 -21.80 -17.49
CA LEU A 46 23.62 -23.20 -17.44
C LEU A 46 23.65 -23.78 -16.02
N TYR A 47 24.68 -23.51 -15.23
CA TYR A 47 24.75 -23.99 -13.85
C TYR A 47 23.66 -23.38 -12.98
N THR A 48 23.35 -22.10 -13.18
CA THR A 48 22.19 -21.48 -12.55
C THR A 48 20.89 -22.21 -12.91
N ASN A 49 20.69 -22.55 -14.19
CA ASN A 49 19.52 -23.31 -14.66
C ASN A 49 19.46 -24.73 -14.09
N VAL A 50 20.56 -25.50 -14.14
CA VAL A 50 20.65 -26.87 -13.61
C VAL A 50 20.32 -26.90 -12.12
N LEU A 51 20.89 -25.99 -11.33
CA LEU A 51 20.60 -25.90 -9.90
C LEU A 51 19.20 -25.34 -9.60
N SER A 52 18.67 -24.48 -10.47
CA SER A 52 17.28 -24.02 -10.36
C SER A 52 16.28 -25.17 -10.59
N VAL A 53 16.58 -26.16 -11.43
CA VAL A 53 15.78 -27.39 -11.53
C VAL A 53 15.83 -28.16 -10.21
N LEU A 54 16.98 -28.24 -9.54
CA LEU A 54 17.09 -28.89 -8.22
C LEU A 54 16.30 -28.15 -7.12
N SER A 55 16.07 -26.85 -7.27
CA SER A 55 15.20 -26.08 -6.36
C SER A 55 13.75 -26.57 -6.36
N LEU A 56 13.35 -27.44 -7.29
CA LEU A 56 12.11 -28.24 -7.19
C LEU A 56 12.00 -28.95 -5.83
N ALA A 57 13.14 -29.40 -5.27
CA ALA A 57 13.21 -30.00 -3.94
C ALA A 57 12.84 -29.04 -2.79
N GLU A 58 12.73 -27.73 -3.04
CA GLU A 58 12.18 -26.77 -2.10
C GLU A 58 10.62 -26.77 -2.08
N LEU A 59 9.96 -27.45 -3.03
CA LEU A 59 8.55 -27.85 -2.98
C LEU A 59 7.52 -26.72 -2.68
N GLY A 60 7.87 -25.44 -2.93
CA GLY A 60 7.02 -24.29 -2.55
C GLY A 60 6.90 -24.06 -1.04
N ILE A 61 7.79 -24.67 -0.25
CA ILE A 61 7.78 -24.70 1.20
C ILE A 61 7.89 -23.31 1.79
N GLY A 62 8.72 -22.42 1.25
CA GLY A 62 8.85 -21.04 1.73
C GLY A 62 7.52 -20.28 1.80
N THR A 63 6.65 -20.43 0.79
CA THR A 63 5.32 -19.78 0.77
C THR A 63 4.37 -20.40 1.80
N ALA A 64 4.35 -21.73 1.91
CA ALA A 64 3.54 -22.43 2.92
C ALA A 64 3.97 -22.11 4.35
N ILE A 65 5.28 -21.92 4.55
CA ILE A 65 5.91 -21.52 5.80
C ILE A 65 5.49 -20.10 6.18
N SER A 66 5.63 -19.12 5.28
CA SER A 66 5.22 -17.73 5.54
C SER A 66 3.72 -17.65 5.83
N TYR A 67 2.90 -18.42 5.12
CA TYR A 67 1.46 -18.49 5.38
C TYR A 67 1.15 -18.99 6.79
N SER A 68 1.78 -20.09 7.19
CA SER A 68 1.61 -20.70 8.52
C SER A 68 2.14 -19.81 9.66
N LEU A 69 3.08 -18.89 9.38
CA LEU A 69 3.61 -17.94 10.36
C LEU A 69 2.74 -16.69 10.54
N TYR A 70 1.88 -16.33 9.58
CA TYR A 70 1.11 -15.07 9.68
C TYR A 70 0.26 -15.00 10.94
N LYS A 71 -0.48 -16.07 11.26
CA LYS A 71 -1.36 -16.12 12.43
C LYS A 71 -0.56 -16.05 13.74
N PRO A 72 0.44 -16.93 14.00
CA PRO A 72 1.29 -16.82 15.19
C PRO A 72 2.00 -15.48 15.36
N VAL A 73 2.44 -14.85 14.27
CA VAL A 73 3.06 -13.51 14.30
C VAL A 73 2.07 -12.41 14.66
N VAL A 74 0.82 -12.50 14.18
CA VAL A 74 -0.26 -11.58 14.56
C VAL A 74 -0.64 -11.76 16.02
N ASP A 75 -0.78 -13.01 16.45
CA ASP A 75 -1.18 -13.40 17.80
C ASP A 75 -0.05 -13.20 18.83
N LYS A 76 1.17 -12.86 18.36
CA LYS A 76 2.41 -12.77 19.15
C LYS A 76 2.69 -14.03 19.96
N ASP A 77 2.28 -15.19 19.43
CA ASP A 77 2.50 -16.50 20.05
C ASP A 77 3.96 -16.92 19.83
N LEU A 78 4.83 -16.44 20.71
CA LEU A 78 6.28 -16.67 20.63
C LEU A 78 6.60 -18.16 20.74
N GLU A 79 5.88 -18.94 21.54
CA GLU A 79 6.09 -20.39 21.63
C GLU A 79 5.76 -21.07 20.30
N LYS A 80 4.62 -20.74 19.68
CA LYS A 80 4.27 -21.29 18.38
C LYS A 80 5.25 -20.88 17.29
N ILE A 81 5.71 -19.62 17.30
CA ILE A 81 6.75 -19.15 16.38
C ILE A 81 8.03 -19.96 16.60
N LYS A 82 8.47 -20.19 17.85
CA LYS A 82 9.66 -21.01 18.16
C LYS A 82 9.51 -22.43 17.61
N ILE A 83 8.38 -23.10 17.86
CA ILE A 83 8.09 -24.46 17.37
C ILE A 83 8.12 -24.51 15.84
N LEU A 84 7.42 -23.58 15.17
CA LEU A 84 7.37 -23.53 13.71
C LEU A 84 8.75 -23.26 13.11
N MET A 85 9.51 -22.31 13.67
CA MET A 85 10.85 -21.97 13.20
C MET A 85 11.85 -23.13 13.38
N GLN A 86 11.70 -23.95 14.42
CA GLN A 86 12.49 -25.18 14.57
C GLN A 86 12.12 -26.23 13.53
N LEU A 87 10.82 -26.46 13.28
CA LEU A 87 10.37 -27.34 12.20
C LEU A 87 10.96 -26.87 10.86
N TYR A 88 10.87 -25.58 10.57
CA TYR A 88 11.36 -25.03 9.31
C TYR A 88 12.87 -25.14 9.16
N LYS A 89 13.62 -24.94 10.24
CA LYS A 89 15.07 -25.20 10.26
C LYS A 89 15.38 -26.65 9.91
N GLN A 90 14.61 -27.62 10.43
CA GLN A 90 14.79 -29.04 10.11
C GLN A 90 14.44 -29.33 8.64
N VAL A 91 13.29 -28.83 8.17
CA VAL A 91 12.84 -28.99 6.78
C VAL A 91 13.88 -28.44 5.80
N TYR A 92 14.37 -27.22 6.03
CA TYR A 92 15.39 -26.61 5.17
C TYR A 92 16.74 -27.32 5.19
N ARG A 93 17.12 -27.97 6.30
CA ARG A 93 18.31 -28.84 6.35
C ARG A 93 18.12 -30.12 5.54
N ILE A 94 16.95 -30.74 5.61
CA ILE A 94 16.62 -31.91 4.79
C ILE A 94 16.68 -31.53 3.31
N ILE A 95 16.11 -30.40 2.93
CA ILE A 95 16.19 -29.86 1.56
C ILE A 95 17.66 -29.64 1.15
N ALA A 96 18.48 -29.06 2.01
CA ALA A 96 19.90 -28.86 1.73
C ALA A 96 20.63 -30.20 1.47
N ILE A 97 20.34 -31.24 2.26
CA ILE A 97 20.91 -32.59 2.08
C ILE A 97 20.45 -33.20 0.76
N ILE A 98 19.14 -33.12 0.45
CA ILE A 98 18.58 -33.63 -0.81
C ILE A 98 19.23 -32.93 -2.01
N ILE A 99 19.33 -31.60 -1.99
CA ILE A 99 19.93 -30.83 -3.09
C ILE A 99 21.43 -31.11 -3.20
N THR A 100 22.13 -31.33 -2.09
CA THR A 100 23.53 -31.76 -2.12
C THR A 100 23.66 -33.12 -2.79
N ALA A 101 22.87 -34.12 -2.37
CA ALA A 101 22.91 -35.46 -2.94
C ALA A 101 22.56 -35.45 -4.43
N LEU A 102 21.44 -34.82 -4.81
CA LEU A 102 21.04 -34.70 -6.22
C LEU A 102 22.05 -33.91 -7.05
N GLY A 103 22.63 -32.85 -6.48
CA GLY A 103 23.67 -32.05 -7.15
C GLY A 103 24.95 -32.85 -7.41
N LEU A 104 25.42 -33.62 -6.42
CA LEU A 104 26.58 -34.49 -6.60
C LEU A 104 26.32 -35.59 -7.64
N LEU A 105 25.09 -36.11 -7.72
CA LEU A 105 24.70 -37.09 -8.74
C LEU A 105 24.74 -36.53 -10.17
N ILE A 106 24.69 -35.21 -10.37
CA ILE A 106 24.76 -34.58 -11.70
C ILE A 106 26.19 -34.53 -12.24
N ILE A 107 27.22 -34.50 -11.38
CA ILE A 107 28.64 -34.38 -11.77
C ILE A 107 29.04 -35.34 -12.92
N PRO A 108 28.80 -36.66 -12.85
CA PRO A 108 29.19 -37.57 -13.93
C PRO A 108 28.47 -37.30 -15.27
N PHE A 109 27.33 -36.61 -15.23
CA PHE A 109 26.55 -36.24 -16.40
C PHE A 109 26.90 -34.87 -16.98
N LEU A 110 27.71 -34.05 -16.28
CA LEU A 110 28.11 -32.72 -16.76
C LEU A 110 28.77 -32.77 -18.13
N LYS A 111 29.54 -33.82 -18.43
CA LYS A 111 30.16 -34.03 -19.74
C LYS A 111 29.16 -34.19 -20.90
N TYR A 112 27.94 -34.66 -20.61
CA TYR A 112 26.86 -34.80 -21.59
C TYR A 112 25.97 -33.55 -21.63
N ILE A 113 25.85 -32.86 -20.50
CA ILE A 113 25.04 -31.64 -20.39
C ILE A 113 25.75 -30.45 -21.04
N ILE A 114 27.09 -30.40 -21.00
CA ILE A 114 27.89 -29.29 -21.51
C ILE A 114 28.60 -29.70 -22.80
N LYS A 115 27.96 -29.45 -23.93
CA LYS A 115 28.56 -29.72 -25.24
C LYS A 115 29.43 -28.54 -25.70
N ASN A 116 30.64 -28.85 -26.16
CA ASN A 116 31.62 -27.91 -26.69
C ASN A 116 31.92 -26.72 -25.76
N PRO A 117 32.52 -26.95 -24.56
CA PRO A 117 32.82 -25.89 -23.59
C PRO A 117 33.96 -24.93 -24.03
N GLY A 118 34.55 -25.12 -25.21
CA GLY A 118 35.75 -24.40 -25.65
C GLY A 118 36.98 -24.88 -24.89
N ASP A 119 37.82 -23.95 -24.44
CA ASP A 119 39.10 -24.22 -23.78
C ASP A 119 38.99 -24.70 -22.31
N ILE A 120 37.77 -24.97 -21.85
CA ILE A 120 37.50 -25.26 -20.44
C ILE A 120 37.54 -26.77 -20.22
N THR A 121 38.43 -27.21 -19.34
CA THR A 121 38.62 -28.65 -19.07
C THR A 121 37.48 -29.22 -18.23
N LEU A 122 37.30 -30.54 -18.30
CA LEU A 122 36.27 -31.24 -17.52
C LEU A 122 36.48 -31.07 -16.00
N ASP A 123 37.73 -31.03 -15.54
CA ASP A 123 38.04 -30.77 -14.14
C ASP A 123 37.66 -29.35 -13.72
N GLN A 124 37.92 -28.35 -14.57
CA GLN A 124 37.47 -26.98 -14.32
C GLN A 124 35.95 -26.90 -14.27
N LEU A 125 35.24 -27.57 -15.19
CA LEU A 125 33.78 -27.64 -15.18
C LEU A 125 33.24 -28.22 -13.87
N ASN A 126 33.83 -29.32 -13.38
CA ASN A 126 33.46 -29.94 -12.11
C ASN A 126 33.70 -29.00 -10.93
N ILE A 127 34.87 -28.34 -10.87
CA ILE A 127 35.20 -27.38 -9.81
C ILE A 127 34.23 -26.20 -9.82
N PHE A 128 33.96 -25.61 -10.99
CA PHE A 128 33.00 -24.51 -11.13
C PHE A 128 31.63 -24.96 -10.65
N TYR A 129 31.17 -26.14 -11.06
CA TYR A 129 29.88 -26.68 -10.64
C TYR A 129 29.78 -26.86 -9.12
N LEU A 130 30.83 -27.39 -8.48
CA LEU A 130 30.87 -27.55 -7.03
C LEU A 130 30.78 -26.21 -6.29
N ILE A 131 31.39 -25.14 -6.81
CA ILE A 131 31.27 -23.78 -6.23
C ILE A 131 29.82 -23.28 -6.35
N PHE A 132 29.16 -23.50 -7.49
CA PHE A 132 27.75 -23.15 -7.65
C PHE A 132 26.85 -23.97 -6.72
N LEU A 133 27.08 -25.29 -6.63
CA LEU A 133 26.33 -26.18 -5.74
C LEU A 133 26.48 -25.74 -4.28
N PHE A 134 27.70 -25.42 -3.84
CA PHE A 134 27.96 -24.87 -2.51
C PHE A 134 27.18 -23.56 -2.28
N ASN A 135 27.18 -22.64 -3.24
CA ASN A 135 26.45 -21.38 -3.14
C ASN A 135 24.93 -21.59 -3.03
N THR A 136 24.37 -22.52 -3.79
CA THR A 136 22.95 -22.88 -3.73
C THR A 136 22.60 -23.55 -2.40
N VAL A 137 23.32 -24.61 -2.01
CA VAL A 137 23.08 -25.37 -0.78
C VAL A 137 23.20 -24.47 0.46
N SER A 138 24.23 -23.61 0.50
CA SER A 138 24.50 -22.75 1.65
C SER A 138 23.36 -21.76 1.96
N THR A 139 22.54 -21.40 0.96
CA THR A 139 21.41 -20.47 1.13
C THR A 139 20.32 -21.08 2.03
N TYR A 140 20.08 -22.39 1.94
CA TYR A 140 19.05 -23.08 2.72
C TYR A 140 19.28 -23.06 4.23
N PHE A 141 20.53 -22.87 4.68
CA PHE A 141 20.80 -22.74 6.12
C PHE A 141 20.28 -21.44 6.74
N VAL A 142 19.96 -20.43 5.92
CA VAL A 142 19.45 -19.13 6.40
C VAL A 142 18.05 -18.79 5.86
N SER A 143 17.56 -19.44 4.80
CA SER A 143 16.24 -19.18 4.19
C SER A 143 15.08 -19.20 5.18
N TYR A 144 15.10 -20.11 6.15
CA TYR A 144 14.05 -20.21 7.16
C TYR A 144 13.92 -18.94 8.02
N LYS A 145 15.01 -18.20 8.26
CA LYS A 145 15.00 -16.95 9.04
C LYS A 145 14.30 -15.81 8.30
N TYR A 146 14.50 -15.72 6.99
CA TYR A 146 13.80 -14.72 6.17
C TYR A 146 12.29 -14.91 6.17
N SER A 147 11.81 -16.15 6.34
CA SER A 147 10.38 -16.45 6.39
C SER A 147 9.66 -15.72 7.52
N LEU A 148 10.33 -15.53 8.67
CA LEU A 148 9.80 -14.78 9.82
C LEU A 148 9.67 -13.29 9.51
N THR A 149 10.71 -12.66 8.95
CA THR A 149 10.63 -11.26 8.52
C THR A 149 9.59 -11.04 7.44
N ASN A 150 9.37 -12.03 6.56
CA ASN A 150 8.34 -11.95 5.52
C ASN A 150 6.93 -12.02 6.13
N ALA A 151 6.73 -12.87 7.14
CA ALA A 151 5.48 -12.90 7.90
C ALA A 151 5.23 -11.59 8.68
N GLU A 152 6.29 -10.94 9.18
CA GLU A 152 6.24 -9.62 9.82
C GLU A 152 6.15 -8.43 8.84
N GLN A 153 6.07 -8.70 7.52
CA GLN A 153 6.08 -7.69 6.45
C GLN A 153 7.35 -6.81 6.40
N LYS A 154 8.48 -7.29 6.91
CA LYS A 154 9.80 -6.62 6.90
C LYS A 154 10.72 -7.16 5.80
N ASN A 155 10.17 -7.52 4.63
CA ASN A 155 10.93 -8.09 3.51
C ASN A 155 12.04 -7.14 3.00
N TYR A 156 11.93 -5.83 3.22
CA TYR A 156 12.98 -4.85 2.89
C TYR A 156 14.32 -5.18 3.55
N ILE A 157 14.33 -5.86 4.71
CA ILE A 157 15.56 -6.33 5.36
C ILE A 157 16.28 -7.34 4.46
N GLN A 158 15.55 -8.33 3.93
CA GLN A 158 16.09 -9.30 2.98
C GLN A 158 16.58 -8.61 1.72
N ILE A 159 15.75 -7.74 1.13
CA ILE A 159 16.06 -7.02 -0.12
C ILE A 159 17.33 -6.19 0.06
N ASN A 160 17.44 -5.41 1.14
CA ASN A 160 18.60 -4.55 1.37
C ASN A 160 19.89 -5.36 1.53
N ILE A 161 19.85 -6.46 2.32
CA ILE A 161 21.00 -7.36 2.46
C ILE A 161 21.40 -7.93 1.09
N GLN A 162 20.44 -8.41 0.29
CA GLN A 162 20.72 -8.98 -1.03
C GLN A 162 21.31 -7.96 -2.01
N VAL A 163 20.76 -6.74 -2.06
CA VAL A 163 21.25 -5.68 -2.96
C VAL A 163 22.67 -5.25 -2.58
N ILE A 164 22.93 -5.02 -1.28
CA ILE A 164 24.27 -4.65 -0.79
C ILE A 164 25.27 -5.75 -1.12
N THR A 165 24.94 -7.01 -0.81
CA THR A 165 25.83 -8.13 -1.11
C THR A 165 26.07 -8.30 -2.61
N SER A 166 25.04 -8.13 -3.45
CA SER A 166 25.18 -8.22 -4.90
C SER A 166 26.08 -7.12 -5.46
N LEU A 167 25.97 -5.89 -4.93
CA LEU A 167 26.87 -4.78 -5.24
C LEU A 167 28.32 -5.11 -4.84
N THR A 168 28.53 -5.63 -3.63
CA THR A 168 29.87 -6.02 -3.14
C THR A 168 30.47 -7.13 -4.00
N ILE A 169 29.69 -8.17 -4.32
CA ILE A 169 30.11 -9.26 -5.20
C ILE A 169 30.50 -8.70 -6.56
N LEU A 170 29.65 -7.86 -7.17
CA LEU A 170 29.94 -7.32 -8.50
C LEU A 170 31.24 -6.52 -8.52
N ILE A 171 31.41 -5.59 -7.59
CA ILE A 171 32.60 -4.73 -7.53
C ILE A 171 33.85 -5.60 -7.34
N ALA A 172 33.83 -6.53 -6.39
CA ALA A 172 34.94 -7.46 -6.18
C ALA A 172 35.24 -8.31 -7.42
N GLN A 173 34.20 -8.83 -8.06
CA GLN A 173 34.33 -9.64 -9.26
C GLN A 173 34.89 -8.84 -10.44
N ILE A 174 34.48 -7.59 -10.67
CA ILE A 174 35.02 -6.75 -11.73
C ILE A 174 36.51 -6.49 -11.49
N ILE A 175 36.89 -6.12 -10.26
CA ILE A 175 38.29 -5.90 -9.89
C ILE A 175 39.12 -7.18 -10.15
N ILE A 176 38.62 -8.33 -9.69
CA ILE A 176 39.28 -9.62 -9.86
C ILE A 176 39.38 -10.02 -11.33
N LEU A 177 38.36 -9.76 -12.14
CA LEU A 177 38.40 -10.05 -13.58
C LEU A 177 39.48 -9.23 -14.28
N ILE A 178 39.57 -7.93 -13.97
CA ILE A 178 40.57 -7.03 -14.56
C ILE A 178 41.98 -7.48 -14.19
N VAL A 179 42.21 -7.88 -12.93
CA VAL A 179 43.55 -8.23 -12.42
C VAL A 179 43.95 -9.67 -12.78
N SER A 180 43.09 -10.65 -12.47
CA SER A 180 43.45 -12.07 -12.53
C SER A 180 43.11 -12.74 -13.86
N LYS A 181 42.15 -12.20 -14.62
CA LYS A 181 41.56 -12.83 -15.81
C LYS A 181 41.17 -14.30 -15.60
N SER A 182 40.87 -14.70 -14.35
CA SER A 182 40.59 -16.07 -13.96
C SER A 182 39.13 -16.24 -13.54
N PHE A 183 38.40 -17.10 -14.25
CA PHE A 183 37.02 -17.43 -13.90
C PHE A 183 36.91 -18.13 -12.54
N LEU A 184 37.90 -18.94 -12.16
CA LEU A 184 37.92 -19.62 -10.86
C LEU A 184 37.94 -18.63 -9.70
N ILE A 185 38.84 -17.64 -9.77
CA ILE A 185 38.97 -16.61 -8.70
C ILE A 185 37.71 -15.73 -8.69
N TYR A 186 37.15 -15.42 -9.85
CA TYR A 186 35.85 -14.74 -9.98
C TYR A 186 34.71 -15.48 -9.24
N LEU A 187 34.64 -16.81 -9.39
CA LEU A 187 33.64 -17.63 -8.68
C LEU A 187 33.92 -17.73 -7.18
N LEU A 188 35.18 -17.93 -6.79
CA LEU A 188 35.57 -18.03 -5.38
C LEU A 188 35.28 -16.73 -4.62
N ALA A 189 35.52 -15.57 -5.22
CA ALA A 189 35.19 -14.29 -4.62
C ALA A 189 33.69 -14.15 -4.35
N GLY A 190 32.86 -14.51 -5.34
CA GLY A 190 31.41 -14.55 -5.16
C GLY A 190 30.98 -15.52 -4.05
N ALA A 191 31.61 -16.70 -3.99
CA ALA A 191 31.32 -17.71 -2.97
C ALA A 191 31.71 -17.28 -1.55
N VAL A 192 32.88 -16.66 -1.38
CA VAL A 192 33.37 -16.17 -0.10
C VAL A 192 32.50 -15.03 0.41
N ILE A 193 32.23 -14.01 -0.43
CA ILE A 193 31.36 -12.89 -0.05
C ILE A 193 29.94 -13.39 0.24
N GLY A 194 29.43 -14.33 -0.55
CA GLY A 194 28.15 -14.99 -0.32
C GLY A 194 28.11 -15.77 1.01
N LEU A 195 29.19 -16.46 1.39
CA LEU A 195 29.30 -17.14 2.67
C LEU A 195 29.31 -16.14 3.84
N ILE A 196 30.09 -15.06 3.73
CA ILE A 196 30.12 -13.97 4.70
C ILE A 196 28.71 -13.39 4.89
N GLN A 197 27.97 -13.17 3.80
CA GLN A 197 26.58 -12.71 3.86
C GLN A 197 25.68 -13.69 4.64
N LYS A 198 25.81 -15.00 4.44
CA LYS A 198 25.01 -16.01 5.15
C LYS A 198 25.36 -16.04 6.65
N ILE A 199 26.63 -15.94 6.99
CA ILE A 199 27.09 -15.83 8.39
C ILE A 199 26.53 -14.55 9.02
N PHE A 200 26.63 -13.42 8.33
CA PHE A 200 26.06 -12.15 8.77
C PHE A 200 24.56 -12.26 9.01
N VAL A 201 23.80 -12.84 8.09
CA VAL A 201 22.34 -13.06 8.26
C VAL A 201 22.04 -13.91 9.48
N TYR A 202 22.79 -15.01 9.67
CA TYR A 202 22.61 -15.87 10.83
C TYR A 202 22.78 -15.08 12.14
N ILE A 203 23.87 -14.31 12.25
CA ILE A 203 24.19 -13.49 13.44
C ILE A 203 23.15 -12.37 13.61
N TYR A 204 22.86 -11.62 12.55
CA TYR A 204 21.94 -10.49 12.55
C TYR A 204 20.54 -10.91 13.01
N PHE A 205 20.00 -12.01 12.48
CA PHE A 205 18.68 -12.50 12.87
C PHE A 205 18.64 -13.11 14.26
N ASN A 206 19.74 -13.70 14.76
CA ASN A 206 19.80 -14.13 16.16
C ASN A 206 19.79 -12.92 17.11
N LYS A 207 20.43 -11.81 16.72
CA LYS A 207 20.38 -10.56 17.47
C LYS A 207 19.00 -9.88 17.38
N LEU A 208 18.38 -9.91 16.20
CA LEU A 208 17.07 -9.31 15.97
C LEU A 208 15.93 -10.09 16.63
N TYR A 209 16.06 -11.42 16.72
CA TYR A 209 15.07 -12.31 17.35
C TYR A 209 15.75 -13.25 18.36
N PRO A 210 16.12 -12.75 19.56
CA PRO A 210 16.85 -13.54 20.56
C PRO A 210 16.08 -14.79 21.02
N TYR A 211 14.76 -14.73 21.08
CA TYR A 211 13.90 -15.84 21.50
C TYR A 211 14.01 -17.08 20.58
N LEU A 212 14.51 -16.95 19.35
CA LEU A 212 14.76 -18.10 18.48
C LEU A 212 15.94 -18.99 18.95
N LEU A 213 16.73 -18.51 19.92
CA LEU A 213 17.81 -19.28 20.55
C LEU A 213 17.31 -20.15 21.71
N GLU A 214 16.13 -19.85 22.26
CA GLU A 214 15.53 -20.61 23.35
C GLU A 214 14.99 -21.96 22.84
N LYS A 215 14.98 -22.98 23.71
CA LYS A 215 14.27 -24.23 23.42
C LYS A 215 12.76 -23.96 23.42
N SER A 216 12.04 -24.63 22.54
CA SER A 216 10.58 -24.58 22.51
C SER A 216 9.99 -25.64 23.43
N ASN A 217 8.88 -25.32 24.07
CA ASN A 217 8.14 -26.29 24.88
C ASN A 217 7.05 -26.96 24.04
N GLY A 218 7.29 -28.20 23.60
CA GLY A 218 6.32 -29.03 22.88
C GLY A 218 6.54 -29.16 21.37
N ASN A 219 5.71 -29.98 20.73
CA ASN A 219 5.70 -30.26 19.29
C ASN A 219 4.35 -29.85 18.68
N LEU A 220 4.30 -29.64 17.36
CA LEU A 220 3.03 -29.45 16.64
C LEU A 220 2.10 -30.65 16.82
N SER A 221 0.79 -30.39 16.87
CA SER A 221 -0.20 -31.47 16.93
C SER A 221 -0.20 -32.26 15.61
N LYS A 222 -0.65 -33.52 15.65
CA LYS A 222 -0.75 -34.37 14.45
C LYS A 222 -1.67 -33.75 13.38
N GLU A 223 -2.69 -33.00 13.78
CA GLU A 223 -3.59 -32.30 12.86
C GLU A 223 -2.93 -31.10 12.18
N GLU A 224 -2.14 -30.32 12.91
CA GLU A 224 -1.41 -29.18 12.35
C GLU A 224 -0.36 -29.63 11.32
N ILE A 225 0.33 -30.74 11.60
CA ILE A 225 1.26 -31.36 10.65
C ILE A 225 0.52 -31.84 9.40
N LYS A 226 -0.70 -32.39 9.54
CA LYS A 226 -1.52 -32.85 8.42
C LYS A 226 -1.95 -31.69 7.51
N VAL A 227 -2.36 -30.56 8.09
CA VAL A 227 -2.69 -29.34 7.35
C VAL A 227 -1.47 -28.78 6.63
N PHE A 228 -0.32 -28.71 7.31
CA PHE A 228 0.95 -28.27 6.72
C PHE A 228 1.37 -29.14 5.53
N LYS A 229 1.32 -30.48 5.67
CA LYS A 229 1.63 -31.43 4.59
C LYS A 229 0.69 -31.27 3.40
N LYS A 230 -0.61 -31.11 3.62
CA LYS A 230 -1.61 -30.94 2.55
C LYS A 230 -1.29 -29.70 1.69
N ASN A 231 -0.97 -28.58 2.33
CA ASN A 231 -0.67 -27.33 1.63
C ASN A 231 0.64 -27.40 0.84
N ILE A 232 1.65 -28.10 1.35
CA ILE A 232 2.90 -28.35 0.61
C ILE A 232 2.65 -29.19 -0.65
N ILE A 233 1.89 -30.28 -0.54
CA ILE A 233 1.60 -31.18 -1.68
C ILE A 233 0.83 -30.45 -2.80
N ALA A 234 -0.08 -29.54 -2.46
CA ALA A 234 -0.83 -28.78 -3.46
C ALA A 234 0.05 -27.76 -4.21
N LEU A 235 0.91 -27.02 -3.49
CA LEU A 235 1.84 -26.06 -4.11
C LEU A 235 2.91 -26.76 -4.96
N LEU A 236 3.23 -28.00 -4.59
CA LEU A 236 4.16 -28.88 -5.28
C LEU A 236 3.79 -29.13 -6.75
N TYR A 237 2.56 -29.56 -7.02
CA TYR A 237 2.12 -29.88 -8.38
C TYR A 237 2.27 -28.69 -9.33
N HIS A 238 1.94 -27.49 -8.85
CA HIS A 238 2.07 -26.26 -9.63
C HIS A 238 3.54 -25.88 -9.86
N LYS A 239 4.40 -26.03 -8.84
CA LYS A 239 5.82 -25.65 -8.95
C LYS A 239 6.61 -26.61 -9.83
N ILE A 240 6.29 -27.91 -9.81
CA ILE A 240 6.93 -28.91 -10.68
C ILE A 240 6.72 -28.53 -12.16
N GLY A 241 5.47 -28.33 -12.57
CA GLY A 241 5.18 -27.99 -13.96
C GLY A 241 5.82 -26.65 -14.39
N GLU A 242 5.72 -25.60 -13.56
CA GLU A 242 6.24 -24.27 -13.91
C GLU A 242 7.77 -24.26 -14.04
N THR A 243 8.49 -24.84 -13.09
CA THR A 243 9.97 -24.85 -13.12
C THR A 243 10.48 -25.73 -14.26
N SER A 244 9.86 -26.88 -14.52
CA SER A 244 10.24 -27.75 -15.63
C SER A 244 10.14 -27.00 -16.97
N ILE A 245 9.05 -26.28 -17.24
CA ILE A 245 8.91 -25.56 -18.52
C ILE A 245 9.94 -24.44 -18.67
N ASN A 246 10.25 -23.71 -17.59
CA ASN A 246 11.06 -22.49 -17.69
C ASN A 246 12.57 -22.73 -17.58
N GLN A 247 13.01 -23.86 -17.02
CA GLN A 247 14.43 -24.11 -16.72
C GLN A 247 15.10 -25.14 -17.64
N THR A 248 14.33 -26.00 -18.34
CA THR A 248 14.89 -27.09 -19.15
C THR A 248 15.47 -26.63 -20.48
N ASP A 249 14.97 -25.54 -21.07
CA ASP A 249 15.35 -25.12 -22.43
C ASP A 249 16.86 -24.89 -22.55
N ASN A 250 17.49 -24.22 -21.58
CA ASN A 250 18.95 -24.00 -21.57
C ASN A 250 19.75 -25.31 -21.43
N ILE A 251 19.22 -26.29 -20.69
CA ILE A 251 19.86 -27.61 -20.53
C ILE A 251 19.81 -28.37 -21.86
N ILE A 252 18.66 -28.36 -22.54
CA ILE A 252 18.49 -28.99 -23.86
C ILE A 252 19.38 -28.31 -24.90
N ILE A 253 19.38 -26.97 -24.96
CA ILE A 253 20.23 -26.21 -25.88
C ILE A 253 21.71 -26.52 -25.64
N SER A 254 22.16 -26.54 -24.38
CA SER A 254 23.55 -26.89 -24.06
C SER A 254 23.91 -28.31 -24.46
N SER A 255 23.05 -29.29 -24.18
CA SER A 255 23.34 -30.72 -24.39
C SER A 255 23.34 -31.09 -25.88
N PHE A 256 22.41 -30.54 -26.66
CA PHE A 256 22.25 -30.90 -28.07
C PHE A 256 22.96 -29.95 -29.04
N ILE A 257 23.05 -28.66 -28.72
CA ILE A 257 23.65 -27.62 -29.59
C ILE A 257 25.06 -27.29 -29.11
N ASN A 258 25.21 -26.39 -28.14
CA ASN A 258 26.46 -26.03 -27.47
C ASN A 258 26.23 -24.98 -26.37
N ILE A 259 27.25 -24.78 -25.53
CA ILE A 259 27.21 -23.81 -24.43
C ILE A 259 27.15 -22.34 -24.91
N THR A 260 27.76 -22.05 -26.07
CA THR A 260 27.80 -20.70 -26.64
C THR A 260 26.40 -20.21 -27.00
N CYS A 261 25.55 -21.08 -27.54
CA CYS A 261 24.17 -20.78 -27.88
C CYS A 261 23.36 -20.38 -26.63
N VAL A 262 23.56 -21.08 -25.51
CA VAL A 262 22.97 -20.72 -24.20
C VAL A 262 23.41 -19.32 -23.77
N ALA A 263 24.70 -19.01 -23.91
CA ALA A 263 25.26 -17.71 -23.58
C ALA A 263 24.61 -16.59 -24.40
N ILE A 264 24.55 -16.76 -25.73
CA ILE A 264 23.93 -15.78 -26.62
C ILE A 264 22.46 -15.58 -26.27
N LEU A 265 21.69 -16.67 -26.12
CA LEU A 265 20.28 -16.62 -25.77
C LEU A 265 20.04 -15.87 -24.45
N SER A 266 20.92 -16.08 -23.46
CA SER A 266 20.78 -15.44 -22.15
C SER A 266 20.87 -13.90 -22.21
N ASN A 267 21.50 -13.32 -23.25
CA ASN A 267 21.50 -11.87 -23.47
C ASN A 267 20.12 -11.37 -23.92
N TYR A 268 19.46 -12.09 -24.83
CA TYR A 268 18.08 -11.79 -25.26
C TYR A 268 17.12 -11.91 -24.06
N ASN A 269 17.23 -13.01 -23.31
CA ASN A 269 16.40 -13.25 -22.13
C ASN A 269 16.60 -12.19 -21.04
N LEU A 270 17.82 -11.65 -20.85
CA LEU A 270 18.06 -10.57 -19.89
C LEU A 270 17.17 -9.35 -20.19
N ILE A 271 17.12 -8.92 -21.45
CA ILE A 271 16.34 -7.74 -21.86
C ILE A 271 14.84 -8.04 -21.79
N ILE A 272 14.40 -9.19 -22.31
CA ILE A 272 13.00 -9.61 -22.29
C ILE A 272 12.49 -9.70 -20.84
N ASN A 273 13.26 -10.33 -19.95
CA ASN A 273 12.90 -10.48 -18.55
C ASN A 273 12.86 -9.14 -17.81
N THR A 274 13.79 -8.24 -18.11
CA THR A 274 13.82 -6.89 -17.53
C THR A 274 12.51 -6.15 -17.82
N VAL A 275 12.08 -6.12 -19.08
CA VAL A 275 10.80 -5.48 -19.46
C VAL A 275 9.60 -6.21 -18.84
N ASN A 276 9.63 -7.55 -18.81
CA ASN A 276 8.56 -8.34 -18.19
C ASN A 276 8.38 -8.06 -16.70
N VAL A 277 9.46 -7.78 -15.96
CA VAL A 277 9.35 -7.38 -14.55
C VAL A 277 8.48 -6.12 -14.42
N PHE A 278 8.69 -5.11 -15.27
CA PHE A 278 7.88 -3.88 -15.26
C PHE A 278 6.43 -4.12 -15.65
N ILE A 279 6.19 -4.89 -16.72
CA ILE A 279 4.83 -5.23 -17.15
C ILE A 279 4.11 -5.99 -16.04
N ASN A 280 4.76 -6.98 -15.42
CA ASN A 280 4.16 -7.79 -14.36
C ASN A 280 3.81 -6.96 -13.10
N ILE A 281 4.59 -5.92 -12.76
CA ILE A 281 4.24 -5.00 -11.66
C ILE A 281 2.87 -4.37 -11.93
N VAL A 282 2.63 -3.89 -13.16
CA VAL A 282 1.35 -3.29 -13.55
C VAL A 282 0.23 -4.32 -13.49
N PHE A 283 0.39 -5.48 -14.13
CA PHE A 283 -0.67 -6.49 -14.20
C PHE A 283 -0.98 -7.14 -12.84
N ASN A 284 0.02 -7.35 -11.99
CA ASN A 284 -0.17 -7.96 -10.67
C ASN A 284 -0.81 -6.99 -9.65
N SER A 285 -0.64 -5.68 -9.83
CA SER A 285 -1.25 -4.68 -8.95
C SER A 285 -2.79 -4.72 -8.94
N VAL A 286 -3.40 -5.25 -10.02
CA VAL A 286 -4.86 -5.27 -10.21
C VAL A 286 -5.51 -6.52 -9.60
N ILE A 287 -4.74 -7.56 -9.22
CA ILE A 287 -5.28 -8.87 -8.76
C ILE A 287 -6.25 -8.72 -7.57
N SER A 288 -5.90 -7.90 -6.57
CA SER A 288 -6.78 -7.65 -5.40
C SER A 288 -8.08 -6.94 -5.80
N GLY A 289 -8.00 -6.00 -6.74
CA GLY A 289 -9.16 -5.31 -7.31
C GLY A 289 -10.06 -6.25 -8.11
N LEU A 290 -9.48 -7.19 -8.85
CA LEU A 290 -10.22 -8.26 -9.56
C LEU A 290 -10.93 -9.20 -8.57
N GLY A 291 -10.32 -9.50 -7.42
CA GLY A 291 -10.96 -10.31 -6.37
C GLY A 291 -12.21 -9.65 -5.82
N ASN A 292 -12.12 -8.36 -5.47
CA ASN A 292 -13.28 -7.58 -5.04
C ASN A 292 -14.34 -7.51 -6.15
N LEU A 293 -13.92 -7.30 -7.41
CA LEU A 293 -14.82 -7.27 -8.56
C LEU A 293 -15.66 -8.54 -8.68
N ILE A 294 -15.03 -9.71 -8.54
CA ILE A 294 -15.71 -11.01 -8.63
C ILE A 294 -16.69 -11.20 -7.46
N ALA A 295 -16.37 -10.64 -6.28
CA ALA A 295 -17.21 -10.75 -5.10
C ALA A 295 -18.42 -9.79 -5.10
N THR A 296 -18.31 -8.61 -5.72
CA THR A 296 -19.32 -7.54 -5.58
C THR A 296 -20.14 -7.26 -6.83
N GLU A 297 -19.61 -7.49 -8.04
CA GLU A 297 -20.28 -7.12 -9.29
C GLU A 297 -21.04 -8.30 -9.92
N ASN A 298 -22.00 -8.00 -10.79
CA ASN A 298 -22.72 -9.02 -11.56
C ASN A 298 -21.82 -9.66 -12.66
N LYS A 299 -22.21 -10.84 -13.15
CA LYS A 299 -21.42 -11.60 -14.14
C LYS A 299 -21.17 -10.85 -15.46
N GLU A 300 -22.11 -10.01 -15.88
CA GLU A 300 -21.95 -9.22 -17.11
C GLU A 300 -20.88 -8.14 -16.96
N ARG A 301 -20.88 -7.43 -15.82
CA ARG A 301 -19.88 -6.41 -15.51
C ARG A 301 -18.51 -7.03 -15.27
N GLN A 302 -18.45 -8.19 -14.60
CA GLN A 302 -17.21 -8.97 -14.48
C GLN A 302 -16.65 -9.34 -15.86
N TYR A 303 -17.50 -9.80 -16.78
CA TYR A 303 -17.11 -10.16 -18.14
C TYR A 303 -16.62 -8.95 -18.96
N LEU A 304 -17.33 -7.81 -18.91
CA LEU A 304 -16.89 -6.58 -19.57
C LEU A 304 -15.51 -6.13 -19.09
N LEU A 305 -15.30 -6.12 -17.77
CA LEU A 305 -14.02 -5.69 -17.20
C LEU A 305 -12.90 -6.69 -17.45
N PHE A 306 -13.22 -7.98 -17.53
CA PHE A 306 -12.28 -8.98 -18.03
C PHE A 306 -11.91 -8.72 -19.50
N LYS A 307 -12.87 -8.38 -20.38
CA LYS A 307 -12.57 -8.00 -21.78
C LYS A 307 -11.67 -6.76 -21.85
N VAL A 308 -11.95 -5.73 -21.04
CA VAL A 308 -11.11 -4.52 -20.92
C VAL A 308 -9.69 -4.88 -20.45
N TYR A 309 -9.56 -5.75 -19.45
CA TYR A 309 -8.27 -6.18 -18.93
C TYR A 309 -7.48 -7.00 -19.95
N ARG A 310 -8.15 -7.86 -20.73
CA ARG A 310 -7.56 -8.56 -21.90
C ARG A 310 -7.14 -7.59 -23.00
N PHE A 311 -7.95 -6.57 -23.28
CA PHE A 311 -7.64 -5.54 -24.26
C PHE A 311 -6.39 -4.75 -23.87
N LEU A 312 -6.25 -4.38 -22.60
CA LEU A 312 -5.02 -3.79 -22.06
C LEU A 312 -3.82 -4.76 -22.19
N GLY A 313 -4.03 -6.05 -21.88
CA GLY A 313 -3.04 -7.10 -22.09
C GLY A 313 -2.55 -7.15 -23.53
N PHE A 314 -3.48 -7.21 -24.49
CA PHE A 314 -3.20 -7.13 -25.92
C PHE A 314 -2.35 -5.89 -26.26
N TRP A 315 -2.76 -4.71 -25.81
CA TRP A 315 -2.09 -3.46 -26.16
C TRP A 315 -0.65 -3.42 -25.64
N VAL A 316 -0.45 -3.77 -24.36
CA VAL A 316 0.87 -3.72 -23.71
C VAL A 316 1.79 -4.81 -24.26
N TYR A 317 1.37 -6.08 -24.23
CA TYR A 317 2.21 -7.18 -24.72
C TYR A 317 2.39 -7.14 -26.24
N GLY A 318 1.41 -6.64 -27.00
CA GLY A 318 1.49 -6.44 -28.44
C GLY A 318 2.49 -5.34 -28.81
N LEU A 319 2.47 -4.21 -28.10
CA LEU A 319 3.46 -3.15 -28.31
C LEU A 319 4.87 -3.63 -27.94
N SER A 320 5.04 -4.26 -26.77
CA SER A 320 6.34 -4.81 -26.35
C SER A 320 6.87 -5.87 -27.31
N LEU A 321 6.01 -6.74 -27.85
CA LEU A 321 6.35 -7.70 -28.90
C LEU A 321 6.96 -7.00 -30.12
N LEU A 322 6.33 -5.94 -30.62
CA LEU A 322 6.82 -5.21 -31.79
C LEU A 322 8.18 -4.56 -31.51
N PHE A 323 8.37 -3.96 -30.33
CA PHE A 323 9.67 -3.46 -29.90
C PHE A 323 10.75 -4.54 -29.92
N PHE A 324 10.45 -5.73 -29.40
CA PHE A 324 11.43 -6.80 -29.37
C PHE A 324 11.76 -7.35 -30.75
N VAL A 325 10.76 -7.62 -31.59
CA VAL A 325 11.02 -8.22 -32.91
C VAL A 325 11.88 -7.31 -33.79
N PHE A 326 11.72 -5.99 -33.68
CA PHE A 326 12.47 -5.03 -34.50
C PHE A 326 13.74 -4.48 -33.85
N LEU A 327 13.78 -4.24 -32.54
CA LEU A 327 14.90 -3.55 -31.89
C LEU A 327 15.81 -4.45 -31.05
N LEU A 328 15.39 -5.65 -30.66
CA LEU A 328 16.17 -6.49 -29.74
C LEU A 328 17.51 -6.92 -30.35
N THR A 329 17.49 -7.41 -31.60
CA THR A 329 18.71 -7.81 -32.31
C THR A 329 19.62 -6.62 -32.66
N PRO A 330 19.12 -5.51 -33.24
CA PRO A 330 19.95 -4.32 -33.46
C PRO A 330 20.57 -3.76 -32.17
N PHE A 331 19.82 -3.77 -31.07
CA PHE A 331 20.34 -3.34 -29.77
C PHE A 331 21.48 -4.25 -29.29
N ILE A 332 21.31 -5.57 -29.38
CA ILE A 332 22.37 -6.52 -29.01
C ILE A 332 23.59 -6.37 -29.93
N ASN A 333 23.39 -6.08 -31.21
CA ASN A 333 24.48 -5.82 -32.14
C ASN A 333 25.34 -4.61 -31.71
N ILE A 334 24.72 -3.51 -31.29
CA ILE A 334 25.45 -2.34 -30.78
C ILE A 334 26.10 -2.64 -29.42
N TRP A 335 25.39 -3.34 -28.55
CA TRP A 335 25.86 -3.56 -27.18
C TRP A 335 26.99 -4.58 -27.09
N LEU A 336 26.87 -5.71 -27.79
CA LEU A 336 27.77 -6.86 -27.65
C LEU A 336 28.45 -7.28 -28.96
N GLY A 337 28.07 -6.69 -30.09
CA GLY A 337 28.64 -7.00 -31.40
C GLY A 337 27.90 -8.09 -32.20
N PRO A 338 28.29 -8.30 -33.46
CA PRO A 338 27.58 -9.16 -34.41
C PRO A 338 27.66 -10.65 -34.08
N ASN A 339 28.71 -11.08 -33.37
CA ASN A 339 28.91 -12.49 -32.97
C ASN A 339 27.92 -12.94 -31.88
N MET A 340 27.17 -12.02 -31.30
CA MET A 340 26.22 -12.26 -30.21
C MET A 340 24.77 -12.25 -30.70
N ILE A 341 24.56 -12.48 -31.99
CA ILE A 341 23.24 -12.49 -32.64
C ILE A 341 22.78 -13.94 -32.86
N ILE A 342 21.50 -14.22 -32.57
CA ILE A 342 20.87 -15.50 -32.96
C ILE A 342 20.08 -15.33 -34.27
N ASP A 343 19.79 -16.46 -34.90
CA ASP A 343 19.00 -16.50 -36.13
C ASP A 343 17.63 -15.81 -35.99
N LYS A 344 17.23 -15.07 -37.04
CA LYS A 344 15.99 -14.29 -37.06
C LYS A 344 14.76 -15.16 -36.83
N SER A 345 14.74 -16.38 -37.37
CA SER A 345 13.59 -17.27 -37.18
C SER A 345 13.47 -17.80 -35.74
N ALA A 346 14.60 -18.00 -35.04
CA ALA A 346 14.59 -18.33 -33.62
C ALA A 346 14.02 -17.18 -32.78
N ILE A 347 14.38 -15.92 -33.08
CA ILE A 347 13.81 -14.75 -32.40
C ILE A 347 12.30 -14.68 -32.59
N ILE A 348 11.81 -14.89 -33.81
CA ILE A 348 10.36 -14.89 -34.08
C ILE A 348 9.65 -15.94 -33.23
N LEU A 349 10.20 -17.15 -33.09
CA LEU A 349 9.62 -18.19 -32.24
C LEU A 349 9.59 -17.78 -30.75
N ILE A 350 10.69 -17.24 -30.22
CA ILE A 350 10.74 -16.72 -28.84
C ILE A 350 9.68 -15.62 -28.63
N MET A 351 9.51 -14.77 -29.64
CA MET A 351 8.55 -13.66 -29.61
C MET A 351 7.08 -14.13 -29.68
N VAL A 352 6.80 -15.19 -30.44
CA VAL A 352 5.49 -15.85 -30.45
C VAL A 352 5.17 -16.45 -29.08
N ASP A 353 6.12 -17.18 -28.48
CA ASP A 353 5.97 -17.72 -27.13
C ASP A 353 5.75 -16.61 -26.09
N TYR A 354 6.54 -15.53 -26.16
CA TYR A 354 6.39 -14.34 -25.32
C TYR A 354 4.97 -13.76 -25.36
N TYR A 355 4.43 -13.55 -26.57
CA TYR A 355 3.11 -12.96 -26.74
C TYR A 355 2.00 -13.83 -26.16
N PHE A 356 2.07 -15.14 -26.42
CA PHE A 356 1.13 -16.10 -25.86
C PHE A 356 1.22 -16.19 -24.33
N LYS A 357 2.43 -16.18 -23.77
CA LYS A 357 2.66 -16.10 -22.31
C LYS A 357 2.00 -14.85 -21.72
N GLY A 358 2.12 -13.70 -22.38
CA GLY A 358 1.50 -12.44 -21.95
C GLY A 358 -0.04 -12.50 -21.89
N HIS A 359 -0.68 -13.03 -22.94
CA HIS A 359 -2.14 -13.24 -22.94
C HIS A 359 -2.61 -14.20 -21.85
N ARG A 360 -1.80 -15.22 -21.56
CA ARG A 360 -2.06 -16.18 -20.49
C ARG A 360 -1.98 -15.55 -19.10
N THR A 361 -1.12 -14.54 -18.90
CA THR A 361 -1.00 -13.82 -17.62
C THR A 361 -2.34 -13.21 -17.21
N VAL A 362 -3.07 -12.58 -18.14
CA VAL A 362 -4.38 -11.97 -17.87
C VAL A 362 -5.40 -13.00 -17.36
N ILE A 363 -5.46 -14.16 -18.03
CA ILE A 363 -6.31 -15.30 -17.66
C ILE A 363 -5.93 -15.81 -16.27
N ASN A 364 -4.63 -16.05 -16.04
CA ASN A 364 -4.13 -16.55 -14.77
C ASN A 364 -4.43 -15.58 -13.62
N ASN A 365 -4.28 -14.27 -13.83
CA ASN A 365 -4.55 -13.27 -12.80
C ASN A 365 -6.03 -13.25 -12.40
N PHE A 366 -6.94 -13.35 -13.38
CA PHE A 366 -8.38 -13.45 -13.11
C PHE A 366 -8.74 -14.77 -12.41
N LYS A 367 -8.10 -15.88 -12.81
CA LYS A 367 -8.24 -17.19 -12.16
C LYS A 367 -7.81 -17.15 -10.69
N SER A 368 -6.66 -16.55 -10.42
CA SER A 368 -6.11 -16.40 -9.07
C SER A 368 -7.00 -15.53 -8.20
N ALA A 369 -7.54 -14.44 -8.76
CA ALA A 369 -8.52 -13.59 -8.08
C ALA A 369 -9.83 -14.33 -7.76
N ALA A 370 -10.24 -15.30 -8.59
CA ALA A 370 -11.42 -16.12 -8.39
C ALA A 370 -11.20 -17.32 -7.44
N GLY A 371 -9.96 -17.63 -7.05
CA GLY A 371 -9.65 -18.76 -6.18
C GLY A 371 -9.73 -20.15 -6.83
N ILE A 372 -9.73 -20.24 -8.17
CA ILE A 372 -9.93 -21.50 -8.90
C ILE A 372 -8.57 -22.18 -9.18
N PHE A 373 -8.02 -22.88 -8.19
CA PHE A 373 -6.67 -23.49 -8.28
C PHE A 373 -6.66 -24.98 -8.63
N ASP A 374 -7.76 -25.71 -8.40
CA ASP A 374 -7.84 -27.15 -8.62
C ASP A 374 -8.12 -27.53 -10.08
N ALA A 375 -8.80 -26.66 -10.83
CA ALA A 375 -9.34 -26.99 -12.16
C ALA A 375 -8.26 -27.22 -13.24
N ASP A 376 -7.03 -26.72 -13.06
CA ASP A 376 -5.95 -26.82 -14.05
C ASP A 376 -4.64 -27.42 -13.52
N LYS A 377 -4.65 -28.08 -12.36
CA LYS A 377 -3.43 -28.59 -11.71
C LYS A 377 -2.62 -29.59 -12.55
N TYR A 378 -3.29 -30.41 -13.37
CA TYR A 378 -2.63 -31.38 -14.24
C TYR A 378 -2.12 -30.77 -15.55
N ILE A 379 -2.61 -29.58 -15.93
CA ILE A 379 -2.20 -28.93 -17.18
C ILE A 379 -0.71 -28.60 -17.12
N SER A 380 -0.21 -28.06 -15.99
CA SER A 380 1.21 -27.71 -15.85
C SER A 380 2.15 -28.92 -16.00
N ILE A 381 1.73 -30.11 -15.56
CA ILE A 381 2.51 -31.35 -15.74
C ILE A 381 2.48 -31.79 -17.20
N ALA A 382 1.31 -31.79 -17.83
CA ALA A 382 1.19 -32.12 -19.25
C ALA A 382 2.04 -31.20 -20.12
N GLN A 383 2.07 -29.89 -19.82
CA GLN A 383 2.93 -28.93 -20.49
C GLN A 383 4.41 -29.23 -20.31
N ALA A 384 4.86 -29.57 -19.10
CA ALA A 384 6.25 -29.92 -18.84
C ALA A 384 6.69 -31.16 -19.63
N VAL A 385 5.86 -32.21 -19.67
CA VAL A 385 6.14 -33.44 -20.42
C VAL A 385 6.18 -33.15 -21.92
N VAL A 386 5.17 -32.46 -22.45
CA VAL A 386 5.11 -32.11 -23.88
C VAL A 386 6.28 -31.23 -24.29
N ASN A 387 6.65 -30.23 -23.47
CA ASN A 387 7.80 -29.37 -23.76
C ASN A 387 9.07 -30.22 -23.86
N LEU A 388 9.37 -31.02 -22.83
CA LEU A 388 10.60 -31.80 -22.78
C LEU A 388 10.71 -32.79 -23.96
N VAL A 389 9.65 -33.56 -24.21
CA VAL A 389 9.64 -34.58 -25.27
C VAL A 389 9.78 -33.95 -26.65
N LEU A 390 8.95 -32.94 -26.97
CA LEU A 390 9.01 -32.30 -28.29
C LEU A 390 10.31 -31.53 -28.49
N SER A 391 10.80 -30.83 -27.47
CA SER A 391 12.06 -30.09 -27.57
C SER A 391 13.25 -31.01 -27.82
N ILE A 392 13.32 -32.18 -27.16
CA ILE A 392 14.39 -33.18 -27.40
C ILE A 392 14.30 -33.80 -28.80
N ILE A 393 13.10 -34.10 -29.29
CA ILE A 393 12.92 -34.67 -30.63
C ILE A 393 13.28 -33.62 -31.68
N LEU A 394 12.67 -32.44 -31.62
CA LEU A 394 12.81 -31.42 -32.67
C LEU A 394 14.18 -30.76 -32.69
N VAL A 395 14.89 -30.63 -31.55
CA VAL A 395 16.24 -30.05 -31.56
C VAL A 395 17.21 -30.88 -32.40
N GLN A 396 16.99 -32.19 -32.51
CA GLN A 396 17.82 -33.07 -33.33
C GLN A 396 17.59 -32.87 -34.83
N PHE A 397 16.38 -32.46 -35.24
CA PHE A 397 16.02 -32.29 -36.66
C PHE A 397 16.23 -30.85 -37.17
N ILE A 398 15.85 -29.85 -36.37
CA ILE A 398 15.79 -28.44 -36.78
C ILE A 398 16.56 -27.50 -35.85
N GLY A 399 17.40 -28.05 -34.97
CA GLY A 399 18.28 -27.31 -34.09
C GLY A 399 17.54 -26.44 -33.08
N LEU A 400 18.05 -25.23 -32.84
CA LEU A 400 17.52 -24.29 -31.83
C LEU A 400 16.02 -24.02 -31.98
N LYS A 401 15.52 -23.98 -33.22
CA LYS A 401 14.10 -23.74 -33.54
C LYS A 401 13.21 -24.82 -32.93
N GLY A 402 13.69 -26.06 -32.88
CA GLY A 402 12.95 -27.20 -32.33
C GLY A 402 12.65 -27.07 -30.84
N VAL A 403 13.57 -26.50 -30.07
CA VAL A 403 13.36 -26.21 -28.64
C VAL A 403 12.21 -25.22 -28.47
N PHE A 404 12.23 -24.10 -29.19
CA PHE A 404 11.17 -23.10 -29.07
C PHE A 404 9.82 -23.57 -29.60
N ILE A 405 9.79 -24.40 -30.64
CA ILE A 405 8.54 -25.02 -31.10
C ILE A 405 7.96 -25.92 -30.00
N GLY A 406 8.79 -26.74 -29.33
CA GLY A 406 8.37 -27.52 -28.16
C GLY A 406 7.77 -26.65 -27.06
N THR A 407 8.43 -25.55 -26.72
CA THR A 407 7.95 -24.57 -25.72
C THR A 407 6.62 -23.94 -26.13
N ILE A 408 6.45 -23.53 -27.40
CA ILE A 408 5.21 -22.95 -27.92
C ILE A 408 4.07 -23.97 -27.86
N VAL A 409 4.29 -25.20 -28.35
CA VAL A 409 3.26 -26.25 -28.39
C VAL A 409 2.81 -26.60 -26.98
N ALA A 410 3.73 -26.76 -26.04
CA ALA A 410 3.41 -26.93 -24.63
C ALA A 410 2.64 -25.72 -24.08
N GLY A 411 3.04 -24.49 -24.42
CA GLY A 411 2.36 -23.26 -24.05
C GLY A 411 0.91 -23.21 -24.54
N LEU A 412 0.65 -23.64 -25.78
CA LEU A 412 -0.66 -23.65 -26.43
C LEU A 412 -1.68 -24.53 -25.71
N ILE A 413 -1.25 -25.63 -25.07
CA ILE A 413 -2.15 -26.47 -24.24
C ILE A 413 -2.86 -25.60 -23.21
N ALA A 414 -2.14 -24.75 -22.47
CA ALA A 414 -2.75 -23.85 -21.50
C ALA A 414 -3.52 -22.69 -22.15
N ASN A 415 -3.05 -22.16 -23.29
CA ASN A 415 -3.72 -21.07 -23.98
C ASN A 415 -5.08 -21.48 -24.56
N VAL A 416 -5.24 -22.76 -24.91
CA VAL A 416 -6.52 -23.30 -25.41
C VAL A 416 -7.40 -23.76 -24.26
N THR A 417 -6.88 -24.55 -23.33
CA THR A 417 -7.70 -25.17 -22.26
C THR A 417 -8.19 -24.19 -21.20
N LYS A 418 -7.37 -23.23 -20.76
CA LYS A 418 -7.73 -22.31 -19.67
C LYS A 418 -8.92 -21.39 -20.01
N PRO A 419 -9.04 -20.82 -21.24
CA PRO A 419 -10.25 -20.11 -21.64
C PRO A 419 -11.53 -20.92 -21.47
N PHE A 420 -11.56 -22.21 -21.84
CA PHE A 420 -12.73 -23.07 -21.65
C PHE A 420 -13.13 -23.20 -20.18
N ILE A 421 -12.15 -23.35 -19.30
CA ILE A 421 -12.37 -23.43 -17.85
C ILE A 421 -12.93 -22.11 -17.33
N ILE A 422 -12.25 -20.99 -17.60
CA ILE A 422 -12.57 -19.68 -17.03
C ILE A 422 -13.90 -19.14 -17.56
N TYR A 423 -14.13 -19.19 -18.88
CA TYR A 423 -15.35 -18.65 -19.46
C TYR A 423 -16.59 -19.39 -18.98
N LYS A 424 -16.50 -20.72 -18.81
CA LYS A 424 -17.57 -21.54 -18.27
C LYS A 424 -17.78 -21.30 -16.77
N MET A 425 -16.72 -21.44 -15.97
CA MET A 425 -16.85 -21.41 -14.50
C MET A 425 -17.15 -20.01 -13.95
N ILE A 426 -16.54 -18.97 -14.50
CA ILE A 426 -16.67 -17.60 -13.98
C ILE A 426 -17.82 -16.86 -14.68
N PHE A 427 -17.77 -16.76 -16.01
CA PHE A 427 -18.67 -15.89 -16.77
C PHE A 427 -19.94 -16.58 -17.26
N ASN A 428 -20.03 -17.92 -17.17
CA ASN A 428 -21.10 -18.72 -17.78
C ASN A 428 -21.29 -18.40 -19.27
N LYS A 429 -20.19 -18.25 -20.01
CA LYS A 429 -20.17 -17.96 -21.46
C LYS A 429 -19.32 -18.99 -22.20
N ASP A 430 -19.53 -19.07 -23.52
CA ASP A 430 -18.70 -19.91 -24.38
C ASP A 430 -17.30 -19.33 -24.57
N ALA A 431 -16.27 -20.17 -24.57
CA ALA A 431 -14.91 -19.75 -24.86
C ALA A 431 -14.69 -19.31 -26.32
N LYS A 432 -15.64 -19.53 -27.24
CA LYS A 432 -15.53 -19.06 -28.64
C LYS A 432 -15.27 -17.56 -28.75
N TYR A 433 -15.89 -16.76 -27.86
CA TYR A 433 -15.68 -15.31 -27.81
C TYR A 433 -14.23 -14.96 -27.46
N TYR A 434 -13.57 -15.78 -26.63
CA TYR A 434 -12.14 -15.61 -26.34
C TYR A 434 -11.29 -15.66 -27.60
N PHE A 435 -11.52 -16.67 -28.44
CA PHE A 435 -10.73 -16.95 -29.64
C PHE A 435 -11.01 -15.95 -30.76
N ILE A 436 -12.27 -15.52 -30.93
CA ILE A 436 -12.63 -14.46 -31.90
C ILE A 436 -11.87 -13.17 -31.59
N ASP A 437 -11.85 -12.75 -30.31
CA ASP A 437 -11.09 -11.59 -29.88
C ASP A 437 -9.59 -11.78 -30.13
N SER A 438 -9.05 -12.97 -29.82
CA SER A 438 -7.63 -13.28 -30.03
C SER A 438 -7.23 -13.25 -31.51
N ILE A 439 -8.07 -13.73 -32.43
CA ILE A 439 -7.82 -13.66 -33.88
C ILE A 439 -7.75 -12.19 -34.32
N THR A 440 -8.68 -11.36 -33.85
CA THR A 440 -8.70 -9.92 -34.14
C THR A 440 -7.41 -9.23 -33.67
N TYR A 441 -6.96 -9.56 -32.46
CA TYR A 441 -5.72 -9.06 -31.90
C TYR A 441 -4.47 -9.51 -32.67
N ILE A 442 -4.39 -10.79 -33.02
CA ILE A 442 -3.28 -11.32 -33.83
C ILE A 442 -3.25 -10.66 -35.19
N PHE A 443 -4.40 -10.56 -35.88
CA PHE A 443 -4.50 -9.88 -37.17
C PHE A 443 -4.02 -8.42 -37.10
N THR A 444 -4.44 -7.69 -36.06
CA THR A 444 -4.03 -6.30 -35.83
C THR A 444 -2.50 -6.19 -35.69
N ILE A 445 -1.89 -7.06 -34.87
CA ILE A 445 -0.42 -7.07 -34.68
C ILE A 445 0.31 -7.50 -35.95
N SER A 446 -0.17 -8.52 -36.65
CA SER A 446 0.42 -8.99 -37.90
C SER A 446 0.39 -7.90 -38.98
N PHE A 447 -0.69 -7.11 -39.05
CA PHE A 447 -0.80 -5.98 -39.95
C PHE A 447 0.22 -4.87 -39.62
N VAL A 448 0.35 -4.50 -38.33
CA VAL A 448 1.37 -3.54 -37.89
C VAL A 448 2.78 -4.07 -38.15
N PHE A 449 3.03 -5.35 -37.89
CA PHE A 449 4.29 -6.01 -38.15
C PHE A 449 4.68 -5.95 -39.64
N ALA A 450 3.74 -6.16 -40.55
CA ALA A 450 4.00 -6.05 -41.99
C ALA A 450 4.43 -4.64 -42.40
N ILE A 451 3.73 -3.61 -41.91
CA ILE A 451 4.04 -2.20 -42.19
C ILE A 451 5.42 -1.82 -41.63
N LEU A 452 5.66 -2.14 -40.35
CA LEU A 452 6.94 -1.88 -39.71
C LEU A 452 8.08 -2.68 -40.35
N GLY A 453 7.79 -3.86 -40.89
CA GLY A 453 8.74 -4.68 -41.65
C GLY A 453 9.30 -3.96 -42.89
N LEU A 454 8.45 -3.25 -43.63
CA LEU A 454 8.85 -2.44 -44.78
C LEU A 454 9.67 -1.21 -44.37
N LEU A 455 9.30 -0.56 -43.26
CA LEU A 455 10.06 0.58 -42.74
C LEU A 455 11.42 0.16 -42.18
N ASN A 456 11.47 -1.02 -41.56
CA ASN A 456 12.69 -1.57 -40.98
C ASN A 456 13.79 -1.75 -42.03
N THR A 457 13.44 -2.17 -43.26
CA THR A 457 14.42 -2.33 -44.36
C THR A 457 15.01 -1.02 -44.85
N VAL A 458 14.44 0.12 -44.48
CA VAL A 458 14.95 1.45 -44.84
C VAL A 458 15.66 2.12 -43.66
N VAL A 459 15.05 2.07 -42.48
CA VAL A 459 15.54 2.81 -41.29
C VAL A 459 16.74 2.12 -40.64
N LEU A 460 16.72 0.79 -40.56
CA LEU A 460 17.78 0.01 -39.92
C LEU A 460 18.80 -0.58 -40.91
N VAL A 461 18.95 0.02 -42.09
CA VAL A 461 20.03 -0.33 -43.04
C VAL A 461 21.40 -0.16 -42.37
N ASN A 462 21.60 0.97 -41.69
CA ASN A 462 22.76 1.24 -40.86
C ASN A 462 22.35 1.15 -39.39
N ILE A 463 22.92 0.19 -38.65
CA ILE A 463 22.59 -0.02 -37.24
C ILE A 463 23.37 1.00 -36.41
N THR A 464 22.72 2.12 -36.06
CA THR A 464 23.24 3.15 -35.16
C THR A 464 22.27 3.40 -34.02
N LEU A 465 22.75 3.98 -32.92
CA LEU A 465 21.88 4.32 -31.78
C LEU A 465 20.74 5.27 -32.18
N ILE A 466 21.03 6.23 -33.07
CA ILE A 466 20.04 7.18 -33.59
C ILE A 466 18.96 6.44 -34.39
N ASN A 467 19.34 5.54 -35.29
CA ASN A 467 18.38 4.79 -36.11
C ASN A 467 17.50 3.85 -35.26
N ILE A 468 18.05 3.26 -34.19
CA ILE A 468 17.26 2.48 -33.22
C ILE A 468 16.24 3.36 -32.50
N ILE A 469 16.63 4.56 -32.07
CA ILE A 469 15.70 5.51 -31.42
C ILE A 469 14.60 5.95 -32.38
N ILE A 470 14.94 6.29 -33.62
CA ILE A 470 13.98 6.65 -34.67
C ILE A 470 13.01 5.48 -34.91
N MET A 471 13.52 4.26 -35.10
CA MET A 471 12.68 3.09 -35.29
C MET A 471 11.79 2.83 -34.07
N GLY A 472 12.28 3.04 -32.84
CA GLY A 472 11.47 2.97 -31.62
C GLY A 472 10.32 3.97 -31.59
N PHE A 473 10.55 5.20 -32.03
CA PHE A 473 9.48 6.21 -32.15
C PHE A 473 8.45 5.83 -33.22
N LEU A 474 8.91 5.28 -34.36
CA LEU A 474 8.02 4.78 -35.42
C LEU A 474 7.16 3.61 -34.93
N ILE A 475 7.76 2.63 -34.24
CA ILE A 475 7.03 1.51 -33.63
C ILE A 475 5.96 2.05 -32.68
N LEU A 476 6.33 2.96 -31.77
CA LEU A 476 5.38 3.53 -30.82
C LEU A 476 4.22 4.25 -31.54
N SER A 477 4.54 5.12 -32.49
CA SER A 477 3.55 5.97 -33.16
C SER A 477 2.62 5.15 -34.05
N ILE A 478 3.18 4.36 -34.98
CA ILE A 478 2.43 3.59 -35.97
C ILE A 478 1.56 2.53 -35.29
N SER A 479 2.10 1.82 -34.28
CA SER A 479 1.33 0.79 -33.57
C SER A 479 0.13 1.40 -32.85
N ASN A 480 0.31 2.51 -32.11
CA ASN A 480 -0.80 3.15 -31.39
C ASN A 480 -1.84 3.74 -32.35
N ILE A 481 -1.43 4.33 -33.48
CA ILE A 481 -2.35 4.84 -34.50
C ILE A 481 -3.18 3.70 -35.10
N ILE A 482 -2.54 2.60 -35.49
CA ILE A 482 -3.25 1.46 -36.09
C ILE A 482 -4.16 0.78 -35.07
N PHE A 483 -3.69 0.56 -33.84
CA PHE A 483 -4.50 0.01 -32.76
C PHE A 483 -5.74 0.89 -32.52
N TYR A 484 -5.57 2.21 -32.50
CA TYR A 484 -6.69 3.15 -32.42
C TYR A 484 -7.65 3.00 -33.61
N VAL A 485 -7.17 3.06 -34.84
CA VAL A 485 -8.02 3.05 -36.05
C VAL A 485 -8.85 1.76 -36.13
N ILE A 486 -8.23 0.61 -35.89
CA ILE A 486 -8.89 -0.70 -35.99
C ILE A 486 -9.82 -0.95 -34.81
N LEU A 487 -9.44 -0.55 -33.60
CA LEU A 487 -10.13 -0.99 -32.38
C LEU A 487 -11.01 0.09 -31.73
N ARG A 488 -11.06 1.32 -32.26
CA ARG A 488 -11.86 2.42 -31.67
C ARG A 488 -13.36 2.12 -31.49
N GLN A 489 -13.93 1.24 -32.32
CA GLN A 489 -15.35 0.89 -32.26
C GLN A 489 -15.67 -0.17 -31.21
N ARG A 490 -14.64 -0.76 -30.58
CA ARG A 490 -14.79 -1.79 -29.56
C ARG A 490 -15.24 -1.15 -28.25
N GLU A 491 -16.17 -1.79 -27.55
CA GLU A 491 -16.67 -1.35 -26.24
C GLU A 491 -15.54 -1.19 -25.21
N GLU A 492 -14.52 -2.05 -25.30
CA GLU A 492 -13.34 -2.04 -24.45
C GLU A 492 -12.52 -0.76 -24.63
N PHE A 493 -12.37 -0.32 -25.89
CA PHE A 493 -11.69 0.92 -26.22
C PHE A 493 -12.50 2.12 -25.75
N ALA A 494 -13.81 2.14 -26.05
CA ALA A 494 -14.70 3.21 -25.61
C ALA A 494 -14.69 3.37 -24.07
N TYR A 495 -14.68 2.25 -23.34
CA TYR A 495 -14.54 2.25 -21.89
C TYR A 495 -13.22 2.92 -21.48
N LEU A 496 -12.07 2.44 -21.96
CA LEU A 496 -10.75 3.01 -21.61
C LEU A 496 -10.60 4.47 -22.05
N SER A 497 -11.05 4.83 -23.24
CA SER A 497 -10.97 6.20 -23.75
C SER A 497 -11.82 7.15 -22.93
N ASN A 498 -13.02 6.73 -22.51
CA ASN A 498 -13.87 7.55 -21.64
C ASN A 498 -13.20 7.82 -20.29
N ILE A 499 -12.53 6.82 -19.73
CA ILE A 499 -11.72 7.00 -18.52
C ILE A 499 -10.58 8.00 -18.77
N ILE A 500 -9.79 7.80 -19.83
CA ILE A 500 -8.62 8.64 -20.12
C ILE A 500 -9.04 10.08 -20.45
N LEU A 501 -10.02 10.27 -21.32
CA LEU A 501 -10.54 11.60 -21.71
C LEU A 501 -11.17 12.32 -20.52
N SER A 502 -11.86 11.60 -19.63
CA SER A 502 -12.38 12.20 -18.40
C SER A 502 -11.27 12.78 -17.52
N LYS A 503 -10.13 12.08 -17.43
CA LYS A 503 -8.96 12.51 -16.64
C LYS A 503 -8.11 13.58 -17.32
N ILE A 504 -7.92 13.51 -18.64
CA ILE A 504 -7.18 14.53 -19.42
C ILE A 504 -7.97 15.84 -19.48
N GLY A 505 -9.29 15.78 -19.72
CA GLY A 505 -10.14 16.96 -19.72
C GLY A 505 -10.15 17.70 -18.37
N GLU A 506 -10.05 16.96 -17.27
CA GLU A 506 -9.90 17.54 -15.93
C GLU A 506 -8.53 18.21 -15.72
N LYS A 507 -7.43 17.58 -16.16
CA LYS A 507 -6.08 18.16 -16.06
C LYS A 507 -5.83 19.35 -16.99
N VAL A 508 -6.38 19.36 -18.21
CA VAL A 508 -6.26 20.49 -19.15
C VAL A 508 -7.03 21.70 -18.63
N LYS A 509 -8.22 21.49 -18.05
CA LYS A 509 -8.97 22.55 -17.35
C LYS A 509 -8.19 23.09 -16.16
N GLU A 510 -7.54 22.22 -15.38
CA GLU A 510 -6.68 22.61 -14.25
C GLU A 510 -5.43 23.41 -14.70
N PHE A 511 -4.79 23.03 -15.82
CA PHE A 511 -3.65 23.73 -16.40
C PHE A 511 -4.01 25.15 -16.89
N TYR A 512 -5.14 25.29 -17.62
CA TYR A 512 -5.63 26.58 -18.11
C TYR A 512 -5.99 27.53 -16.95
N TYR A 513 -6.66 27.00 -15.92
CA TYR A 513 -7.02 27.78 -14.73
C TYR A 513 -5.78 28.28 -13.97
N THR A 514 -4.76 27.43 -13.85
CA THR A 514 -3.53 27.74 -13.10
C THR A 514 -2.68 28.79 -13.83
N HIS A 515 -2.58 28.74 -15.16
CA HIS A 515 -1.79 29.69 -15.95
C HIS A 515 -2.49 31.04 -16.13
N CYS A 516 -3.81 31.07 -16.32
CA CYS A 516 -4.57 32.33 -16.29
C CYS A 516 -4.51 32.99 -14.90
N LEU A 517 -4.56 32.22 -13.81
CA LEU A 517 -4.35 32.77 -12.47
C LEU A 517 -2.93 33.30 -12.28
N LEU A 518 -1.89 32.63 -12.77
CA LEU A 518 -0.51 33.12 -12.68
C LEU A 518 -0.33 34.45 -13.40
N LEU A 519 -0.93 34.63 -14.59
CA LEU A 519 -0.90 35.88 -15.34
C LEU A 519 -1.62 37.02 -14.58
N ILE A 520 -2.80 36.73 -13.99
CA ILE A 520 -3.56 37.69 -13.17
C ILE A 520 -2.82 38.03 -11.87
N THR A 521 -2.13 37.06 -11.27
CA THR A 521 -1.35 37.24 -10.04
C THR A 521 -0.09 38.05 -10.31
N PHE A 522 0.56 37.84 -11.47
CA PHE A 522 1.69 38.65 -11.93
C PHE A 522 1.28 40.12 -12.15
N LEU A 523 0.15 40.36 -12.83
CA LEU A 523 -0.41 41.71 -13.02
C LEU A 523 -0.78 42.40 -11.68
N LYS A 524 -1.35 41.65 -10.72
CA LYS A 524 -1.62 42.16 -9.37
C LYS A 524 -0.35 42.45 -8.57
N LYS A 525 0.71 41.64 -8.73
CA LYS A 525 1.99 41.82 -8.04
C LYS A 525 2.75 43.03 -8.61
N ALA A 526 2.69 43.25 -9.93
CA ALA A 526 3.20 44.46 -10.57
C ALA A 526 2.47 45.72 -10.05
N ARG A 527 1.13 45.67 -9.95
CA ARG A 527 0.32 46.76 -9.36
C ARG A 527 0.65 47.04 -7.89
N ASN A 528 0.90 45.99 -7.10
CA ASN A 528 1.27 46.14 -5.68
C ASN A 528 2.71 46.62 -5.46
N LEU A 529 3.62 46.36 -6.40
CA LEU A 529 4.98 46.93 -6.38
C LEU A 529 4.96 48.44 -6.65
N ILE A 530 4.14 48.88 -7.62
CA ILE A 530 3.89 50.31 -7.89
C ILE A 530 3.25 51.01 -6.67
N ALA A 531 2.36 50.32 -5.95
CA ALA A 531 1.73 50.83 -4.72
C ALA A 531 2.65 50.81 -3.47
N LYS A 532 3.72 50.01 -3.49
CA LYS A 532 4.69 49.92 -2.37
C LYS A 532 5.76 51.00 -2.43
N GLU A 533 6.11 51.48 -3.63
CA GLU A 533 7.01 52.64 -3.77
C GLU A 533 6.33 53.95 -3.32
N THR A 534 5.01 54.06 -3.50
CA THR A 534 4.22 55.23 -3.05
C THR A 534 4.05 55.30 -1.53
N ASN A 535 4.06 54.17 -0.83
CA ASN A 535 3.86 54.12 0.63
C ASN A 535 5.15 54.09 1.46
N LYS A 536 6.33 54.08 0.85
CA LYS A 536 7.63 54.11 1.56
C LYS A 536 8.03 55.50 2.06
N PHE A 537 7.22 56.52 1.81
CA PHE A 537 7.44 57.91 2.25
C PHE A 537 6.82 58.27 3.61
N THR A 538 6.13 57.34 4.28
CA THR A 538 5.51 57.61 5.58
C THR A 538 5.79 56.51 6.60
N ARG A 539 6.33 56.93 7.74
CA ARG A 539 6.57 56.20 9.01
C ARG A 539 7.88 55.42 9.14
N ASN A 540 8.93 56.19 9.44
CA ASN A 540 9.87 55.88 10.52
C ASN A 540 9.32 56.42 11.86
N LYS A 541 9.64 55.71 12.97
CA LYS A 541 9.51 56.01 14.43
C LYS A 541 8.71 54.90 15.11
N GLU A 542 9.29 54.03 15.94
CA GLU A 542 9.81 54.16 17.32
C GLU A 542 9.35 52.83 17.98
N ASN A 543 9.92 52.18 18.98
CA ASN A 543 11.20 52.14 19.65
C ASN A 543 11.21 50.80 20.43
N SER A 544 12.41 50.30 20.75
CA SER A 544 12.71 49.14 21.60
C SER A 544 12.86 49.51 23.09
N PHE A 545 13.15 48.49 23.93
CA PHE A 545 13.53 48.48 25.39
C PHE A 545 12.36 48.19 26.36
N GLU A 546 12.47 47.39 27.44
CA GLU A 546 13.56 46.63 28.09
C GLU A 546 12.95 45.59 29.07
N GLN A 547 13.76 44.63 29.54
CA GLN A 547 13.49 43.66 30.62
C GLN A 547 13.57 44.31 32.02
N VAL A 548 12.98 43.69 33.07
CA VAL A 548 13.60 43.47 34.41
C VAL A 548 12.71 42.57 35.32
N ASN A 549 13.38 41.55 35.86
CA ASN A 549 13.33 40.83 37.16
C ASN A 549 12.11 40.10 37.77
N ASP A 550 12.55 39.04 38.45
CA ASP A 550 11.97 37.84 39.01
C ASP A 550 11.69 38.00 40.53
N PHE A 551 10.61 37.40 41.04
CA PHE A 551 10.42 37.03 42.46
C PHE A 551 9.13 36.21 42.64
N ASN A 552 9.26 34.90 42.52
CA ASN A 552 8.48 33.85 43.17
C ASN A 552 8.97 32.57 42.49
N THR A 553 9.62 31.63 43.17
CA THR A 553 10.29 30.52 42.45
C THR A 553 9.67 29.15 42.67
N ASP A 554 8.90 28.87 43.73
CA ASP A 554 8.40 27.49 43.93
C ASP A 554 6.96 27.24 43.47
N ARG A 555 5.98 28.08 43.82
CA ARG A 555 4.64 28.02 43.17
C ARG A 555 4.66 28.49 41.72
N TYR A 556 5.60 29.37 41.42
CA TYR A 556 5.83 29.87 40.08
C TYR A 556 6.56 28.84 39.22
N SER A 557 7.46 28.01 39.78
CA SER A 557 8.07 26.86 39.07
C SER A 557 7.02 25.84 38.65
N GLU A 558 6.07 25.48 39.53
CA GLU A 558 5.03 24.50 39.21
C GLU A 558 3.99 25.07 38.22
N LYS A 559 3.61 26.34 38.41
CA LYS A 559 2.77 27.08 37.45
C LYS A 559 3.47 27.25 36.10
N ASN A 560 4.77 27.55 36.07
CA ASN A 560 5.56 27.69 34.85
C ASN A 560 5.75 26.35 34.14
N LYS A 561 5.96 25.25 34.87
CA LYS A 561 6.01 23.90 34.30
C LYS A 561 4.67 23.49 33.70
N LYS A 562 3.56 23.79 34.40
CA LYS A 562 2.20 23.54 33.91
C LYS A 562 1.86 24.40 32.68
N MET A 563 2.19 25.69 32.71
CA MET A 563 2.00 26.60 31.58
C MET A 563 2.90 26.25 30.39
N ALA A 564 4.13 25.77 30.62
CA ALA A 564 5.02 25.27 29.58
C ALA A 564 4.46 23.99 28.94
N PHE A 565 3.96 23.05 29.75
CA PHE A 565 3.30 21.83 29.27
C PHE A 565 2.07 22.12 28.39
N ILE A 566 1.21 23.06 28.83
CA ILE A 566 0.05 23.52 28.07
C ILE A 566 0.49 24.18 26.77
N SER A 567 1.46 25.10 26.85
CA SER A 567 1.99 25.81 25.70
C SER A 567 2.56 24.85 24.65
N GLU A 568 3.27 23.80 25.09
CA GLU A 568 3.83 22.79 24.19
C GLU A 568 2.75 21.90 23.54
N LEU A 569 1.73 21.49 24.29
CA LEU A 569 0.58 20.74 23.78
C LEU A 569 -0.23 21.55 22.74
N THR A 570 -0.53 22.81 23.06
CA THR A 570 -1.27 23.70 22.16
C THR A 570 -0.43 24.05 20.93
N LYS A 571 0.88 24.30 21.10
CA LYS A 571 1.82 24.51 19.99
C LYS A 571 1.83 23.32 19.02
N ASN A 572 1.90 22.08 19.51
CA ASN A 572 1.84 20.90 18.64
C ASN A 572 0.48 20.75 17.96
N THR A 573 -0.61 21.11 18.64
CA THR A 573 -1.95 21.14 18.04
C THR A 573 -2.01 22.13 16.87
N ARG A 574 -1.45 23.33 17.02
CA ARG A 574 -1.30 24.31 15.92
C ARG A 574 -0.46 23.78 14.77
N ILE A 575 0.68 23.17 15.09
CA ILE A 575 1.58 22.57 14.09
C ILE A 575 0.81 21.50 13.30
N GLN A 576 0.17 20.54 13.97
CA GLN A 576 -0.61 19.50 13.32
C GLN A 576 -1.70 20.09 12.43
N LEU A 577 -2.48 21.07 12.89
CA LEU A 577 -3.52 21.73 12.10
C LEU A 577 -2.93 22.45 10.86
N SER A 578 -1.76 23.08 10.99
CA SER A 578 -1.14 23.88 9.93
C SER A 578 -0.55 23.06 8.77
N ILE A 579 -0.19 21.80 9.02
CA ILE A 579 0.37 20.90 7.99
C ILE A 579 -0.75 20.35 7.09
N TYR A 580 -2.03 20.56 7.43
CA TYR A 580 -3.15 20.09 6.61
C TYR A 580 -3.56 21.04 5.45
N PRO A 581 -4.12 20.47 4.36
CA PRO A 581 -4.08 19.05 4.05
C PRO A 581 -2.64 18.63 3.72
N VAL A 582 -2.17 17.54 4.33
CA VAL A 582 -0.80 17.07 4.14
C VAL A 582 -0.65 16.63 2.69
N VAL A 583 -0.10 17.50 1.86
CA VAL A 583 0.40 17.11 0.54
C VAL A 583 1.79 16.53 0.75
N SER A 584 1.87 15.36 1.38
CA SER A 584 3.12 14.62 1.39
C SER A 584 3.45 14.25 -0.05
N MET A 585 4.73 14.20 -0.40
CA MET A 585 5.18 13.69 -1.69
C MET A 585 4.59 12.29 -1.95
N LYS A 586 4.37 11.49 -0.89
CA LYS A 586 3.62 10.23 -0.91
C LYS A 586 2.16 10.38 -1.35
N HIS A 587 1.42 11.40 -0.91
CA HIS A 587 0.04 11.66 -1.36
C HIS A 587 0.00 12.23 -2.79
N GLN A 588 0.99 13.04 -3.19
CA GLN A 588 1.16 13.46 -4.59
C GLN A 588 1.49 12.29 -5.50
N ILE A 589 2.35 11.37 -5.07
CA ILE A 589 2.72 10.16 -5.80
C ILE A 589 1.53 9.20 -5.84
N ILE A 590 0.79 8.98 -4.74
CA ILE A 590 -0.42 8.15 -4.72
C ILE A 590 -1.53 8.79 -5.57
N SER A 591 -1.73 10.11 -5.49
CA SER A 591 -2.64 10.85 -6.38
C SER A 591 -2.21 10.74 -7.84
N PHE A 592 -0.92 10.83 -8.14
CA PHE A 592 -0.38 10.66 -9.48
C PHE A 592 -0.55 9.23 -10.00
N ILE A 593 -0.31 8.22 -9.15
CA ILE A 593 -0.48 6.78 -9.44
C ILE A 593 -1.97 6.40 -9.57
N ASN A 594 -2.84 6.95 -8.73
CA ASN A 594 -4.28 6.73 -8.80
C ASN A 594 -4.87 7.47 -10.01
N ASN A 595 -4.40 8.69 -10.28
CA ASN A 595 -4.78 9.42 -11.49
C ASN A 595 -4.26 8.75 -12.77
N THR A 596 -3.20 7.93 -12.73
CA THR A 596 -2.75 7.15 -13.89
C THR A 596 -3.32 5.73 -13.96
N SER A 597 -3.82 5.14 -12.85
CA SER A 597 -4.28 3.75 -12.82
C SER A 597 -5.78 3.50 -12.59
N SER A 598 -6.57 4.46 -12.08
CA SER A 598 -8.00 4.22 -11.78
C SER A 598 -8.93 4.54 -12.96
N THR A 599 -9.89 3.66 -13.22
CA THR A 599 -11.03 3.89 -14.13
C THR A 599 -12.23 4.54 -13.43
N LYS A 600 -12.06 4.96 -12.18
CA LYS A 600 -13.05 5.75 -11.45
C LYS A 600 -12.61 7.21 -11.49
N LYS A 601 -13.52 8.09 -11.90
CA LYS A 601 -13.50 9.48 -11.40
C LYS A 601 -13.48 9.35 -9.89
N ASP A 602 -12.33 9.56 -9.28
CA ASP A 602 -12.34 9.89 -7.87
C ASP A 602 -13.06 11.23 -7.82
N GLU A 603 -14.29 11.24 -7.28
CA GLU A 603 -14.89 12.47 -6.79
C GLU A 603 -13.78 13.21 -6.04
N LYS A 604 -13.46 14.46 -6.42
CA LYS A 604 -12.42 15.24 -5.73
C LYS A 604 -12.58 14.99 -4.24
N ILE A 605 -11.58 14.40 -3.60
CA ILE A 605 -11.65 14.04 -2.18
C ILE A 605 -11.22 15.30 -1.44
N ASP A 606 -12.14 15.95 -0.73
CA ASP A 606 -11.77 17.03 0.16
C ASP A 606 -10.82 16.50 1.23
N HIS A 607 -9.89 17.29 1.73
CA HIS A 607 -8.90 16.82 2.70
C HIS A 607 -9.13 17.42 4.11
N TYR A 608 -10.32 17.98 4.33
CA TYR A 608 -10.76 18.63 5.56
C TYR A 608 -11.78 17.74 6.28
N PHE A 609 -11.27 16.77 7.05
CA PHE A 609 -12.06 15.71 7.70
C PHE A 609 -12.05 15.81 9.24
N ARG A 610 -12.55 14.75 9.88
CA ARG A 610 -12.77 14.63 11.33
C ARG A 610 -11.54 14.83 12.20
N GLN A 611 -10.35 14.43 11.74
CA GLN A 611 -9.09 14.62 12.45
C GLN A 611 -8.82 16.11 12.67
N ASN A 612 -8.97 16.91 11.62
CA ASN A 612 -8.65 18.33 11.64
C ASN A 612 -9.74 19.13 12.35
N GLY A 613 -11.01 18.70 12.22
CA GLY A 613 -12.10 19.34 12.94
C GLY A 613 -11.95 19.21 14.45
N LEU A 614 -11.49 18.07 14.98
CA LEU A 614 -11.16 17.94 16.40
C LEU A 614 -10.02 18.85 16.85
N LEU A 615 -8.97 18.99 16.02
CA LEU A 615 -7.88 19.94 16.31
C LEU A 615 -8.41 21.38 16.30
N ALA A 616 -9.20 21.76 15.30
CA ALA A 616 -9.79 23.09 15.20
C ALA A 616 -10.71 23.39 16.39
N GLN A 617 -11.59 22.46 16.76
CA GLN A 617 -12.46 22.57 17.94
C GLN A 617 -11.64 22.74 19.22
N SER A 618 -10.52 22.05 19.35
CA SER A 618 -9.65 22.19 20.52
C SER A 618 -8.97 23.55 20.62
N LEU A 619 -8.52 24.11 19.49
CA LEU A 619 -7.94 25.45 19.44
C LEU A 619 -8.99 26.54 19.65
N GLU A 620 -10.25 26.31 19.24
CA GLU A 620 -11.37 27.17 19.61
C GLU A 620 -11.53 27.20 21.14
N TRP A 621 -11.56 26.03 21.79
CA TRP A 621 -11.67 25.98 23.26
C TRP A 621 -10.48 26.67 23.94
N SER A 622 -9.25 26.41 23.47
CA SER A 622 -8.04 27.08 23.93
C SER A 622 -8.16 28.61 23.82
N TYR A 623 -8.48 29.12 22.63
CA TYR A 623 -8.68 30.55 22.40
C TYR A 623 -9.83 31.13 23.22
N SER A 624 -10.93 30.40 23.38
CA SER A 624 -12.11 30.89 24.13
C SER A 624 -11.78 31.19 25.59
N ILE A 625 -10.78 30.51 26.15
CA ILE A 625 -10.35 30.59 27.55
C ILE A 625 -9.15 31.53 27.70
N ASP A 626 -8.08 31.28 26.94
CA ASP A 626 -6.78 31.97 27.13
C ASP A 626 -6.62 33.20 26.22
N LYS A 627 -7.48 33.37 25.21
CA LYS A 627 -7.41 34.44 24.21
C LYS A 627 -6.06 34.54 23.49
N ASP A 628 -5.32 33.43 23.39
CA ASP A 628 -4.05 33.39 22.66
C ASP A 628 -4.29 33.63 21.16
N ILE A 629 -3.84 34.78 20.68
CA ILE A 629 -3.98 35.21 19.29
C ILE A 629 -3.37 34.20 18.29
N GLN A 630 -2.38 33.41 18.71
CA GLN A 630 -1.81 32.38 17.85
C GLN A 630 -2.78 31.23 17.53
N ASP A 631 -3.71 30.90 18.46
CA ASP A 631 -4.78 29.93 18.19
C ASP A 631 -5.74 30.49 17.15
N LEU A 632 -6.19 31.72 17.33
CA LEU A 632 -7.08 32.40 16.39
C LEU A 632 -6.45 32.50 15.00
N ASN A 633 -5.19 32.91 14.91
CA ASN A 633 -4.45 33.02 13.65
C ASN A 633 -4.31 31.64 12.97
N SER A 634 -4.08 30.58 13.75
CA SER A 634 -3.98 29.22 13.21
C SER A 634 -5.31 28.73 12.65
N LEU A 635 -6.42 28.99 13.35
CA LEU A 635 -7.77 28.71 12.89
C LEU A 635 -8.11 29.50 11.62
N GLN A 636 -7.88 30.81 11.62
CA GLN A 636 -8.10 31.67 10.45
C GLN A 636 -7.31 31.17 9.25
N LYS A 637 -6.01 30.88 9.40
CA LYS A 637 -5.17 30.37 8.32
C LYS A 637 -5.69 29.04 7.76
N TYR A 638 -6.13 28.13 8.64
CA TYR A 638 -6.67 26.83 8.24
C TYR A 638 -7.97 26.96 7.45
N PHE A 639 -8.95 27.73 7.96
CA PHE A 639 -10.25 27.91 7.31
C PHE A 639 -10.19 28.81 6.07
N ASP A 640 -9.32 29.82 6.05
CA ASP A 640 -9.04 30.61 4.84
C ASP A 640 -8.54 29.72 3.72
N LYS A 641 -7.63 28.78 4.02
CA LYS A 641 -7.10 27.85 3.03
C LYS A 641 -8.21 26.95 2.48
N TRP A 642 -9.08 26.43 3.36
CA TRP A 642 -10.21 25.58 2.95
C TRP A 642 -11.17 26.33 2.03
N THR A 643 -11.63 27.50 2.46
CA THR A 643 -12.60 28.30 1.74
C THR A 643 -12.03 28.87 0.43
N LYS A 644 -10.75 29.25 0.38
CA LYS A 644 -10.06 29.64 -0.86
C LYS A 644 -9.95 28.50 -1.87
N SER A 645 -9.87 27.25 -1.40
CA SER A 645 -9.84 26.05 -2.27
C SER A 645 -11.21 25.62 -2.79
N GLY A 646 -12.28 26.35 -2.43
CA GLY A 646 -13.66 26.09 -2.87
C GLY A 646 -14.52 25.33 -1.86
N ALA A 647 -13.93 24.84 -0.76
CA ALA A 647 -14.57 24.06 0.30
C ALA A 647 -15.48 22.96 -0.25
N LEU A 648 -14.87 21.91 -0.78
CA LEU A 648 -15.60 20.81 -1.39
C LEU A 648 -16.28 19.94 -0.32
N ILE A 649 -17.60 20.03 -0.20
CA ILE A 649 -18.33 19.22 0.77
C ILE A 649 -18.83 17.94 0.10
N ASN A 650 -18.18 16.82 0.37
CA ASN A 650 -18.49 15.52 -0.24
C ASN A 650 -18.72 14.40 0.77
N SER A 651 -18.47 14.64 2.07
CA SER A 651 -18.57 13.65 3.16
C SER A 651 -19.25 14.25 4.39
N LEU A 652 -19.92 13.40 5.19
CA LEU A 652 -20.44 13.80 6.51
C LEU A 652 -19.32 14.29 7.44
N GLU A 653 -18.10 13.81 7.25
CA GLU A 653 -16.95 14.16 8.07
C GLU A 653 -16.52 15.63 7.94
N ASN A 654 -16.94 16.31 6.86
CA ASN A 654 -16.70 17.74 6.72
C ASN A 654 -17.47 18.56 7.78
N ALA A 655 -18.58 18.02 8.33
CA ALA A 655 -19.48 18.76 9.22
C ALA A 655 -18.82 19.24 10.51
N ILE A 656 -17.91 18.44 11.08
CA ILE A 656 -17.21 18.80 12.32
C ILE A 656 -16.35 20.07 12.18
N ASN A 657 -15.84 20.37 10.99
CA ASN A 657 -15.13 21.62 10.72
C ASN A 657 -16.10 22.81 10.72
N GLY A 658 -17.35 22.59 10.33
CA GLY A 658 -18.41 23.60 10.40
C GLY A 658 -18.68 24.10 11.81
N TYR A 659 -18.52 23.25 12.84
CA TYR A 659 -18.74 23.63 14.24
C TYR A 659 -17.87 24.83 14.64
N THR A 660 -16.57 24.76 14.39
CA THR A 660 -15.63 25.84 14.69
C THR A 660 -15.66 26.95 13.65
N LEU A 661 -16.03 26.66 12.41
CA LEU A 661 -16.19 27.69 11.40
C LEU A 661 -17.31 28.68 11.74
N ILE A 662 -18.40 28.22 12.38
CA ILE A 662 -19.46 29.10 12.91
C ILE A 662 -18.87 30.07 13.93
N TYR A 663 -18.14 29.56 14.93
CA TYR A 663 -17.45 30.40 15.92
C TYR A 663 -16.57 31.46 15.29
N LEU A 664 -15.77 31.05 14.32
CA LEU A 664 -14.83 31.94 13.66
C LEU A 664 -15.56 33.01 12.84
N ASN A 665 -16.69 32.67 12.21
CA ASN A 665 -17.51 33.61 11.48
C ASN A 665 -18.26 34.59 12.41
N GLU A 666 -18.62 34.18 13.63
CA GLU A 666 -19.17 35.09 14.65
C GLU A 666 -18.11 36.09 15.14
N LEU A 667 -16.87 35.64 15.33
CA LEU A 667 -15.74 36.49 15.75
C LEU A 667 -15.20 37.39 14.63
N THR A 668 -15.14 36.86 13.41
CA THR A 668 -14.57 37.55 12.24
C THR A 668 -15.47 37.28 11.04
N PRO A 669 -16.57 38.05 10.90
CA PRO A 669 -17.54 37.86 9.83
C PRO A 669 -16.90 37.83 8.44
N ASN A 670 -17.16 36.77 7.70
CA ASN A 670 -16.60 36.56 6.37
C ASN A 670 -17.59 35.78 5.50
N ASP A 671 -18.03 36.37 4.39
CA ASP A 671 -19.02 35.76 3.49
C ASP A 671 -18.57 34.39 2.99
N LYS A 672 -17.26 34.14 2.84
CA LYS A 672 -16.75 32.83 2.44
C LYS A 672 -16.94 31.78 3.53
N TYR A 673 -16.82 32.15 4.80
CA TYR A 673 -17.08 31.25 5.92
C TYR A 673 -18.57 30.95 6.00
N LYS A 674 -19.43 31.98 5.95
CA LYS A 674 -20.89 31.82 5.91
C LYS A 674 -21.34 30.93 4.76
N ASN A 675 -20.86 31.17 3.54
CA ASN A 675 -21.18 30.34 2.38
C ASN A 675 -20.72 28.88 2.54
N THR A 676 -19.60 28.64 3.21
CA THR A 676 -19.11 27.28 3.47
C THR A 676 -19.96 26.58 4.53
N ILE A 677 -20.38 27.30 5.58
CA ILE A 677 -21.30 26.80 6.61
C ILE A 677 -22.63 26.37 5.97
N GLU A 678 -23.20 27.21 5.10
CA GLU A 678 -24.44 26.90 4.36
C GLU A 678 -24.27 25.66 3.46
N LYS A 679 -23.15 25.54 2.73
CA LYS A 679 -22.85 24.35 1.93
C LYS A 679 -22.82 23.06 2.76
N ILE A 680 -22.25 23.09 3.96
CA ILE A 680 -22.23 21.93 4.86
C ILE A 680 -23.65 21.55 5.25
N LYS A 681 -24.47 22.53 5.67
CA LYS A 681 -25.87 22.31 6.01
C LYS A 681 -26.67 21.76 4.82
N ASP A 682 -26.54 22.35 3.63
CA ASP A 682 -27.21 21.89 2.41
C ASP A 682 -26.85 20.44 2.09
N TYR A 683 -25.56 20.10 2.19
CA TYR A 683 -25.09 18.73 1.99
C TYR A 683 -25.75 17.76 2.97
N LEU A 684 -25.78 18.08 4.27
CA LEU A 684 -26.38 17.22 5.30
C LEU A 684 -27.89 17.04 5.10
N PHE A 685 -28.61 18.09 4.72
CA PHE A 685 -30.05 18.02 4.47
C PHE A 685 -30.36 17.14 3.25
N ALA A 686 -29.57 17.26 2.19
CA ALA A 686 -29.70 16.47 0.97
C ALA A 686 -29.14 15.04 1.09
N HIS A 687 -28.36 14.74 2.15
CA HIS A 687 -27.72 13.45 2.29
C HIS A 687 -28.74 12.33 2.57
N PRO A 688 -28.53 11.11 2.01
CA PRO A 688 -29.40 9.97 2.22
C PRO A 688 -29.65 9.65 3.69
N LYS A 689 -30.89 9.26 3.99
CA LYS A 689 -31.34 8.86 5.33
C LYS A 689 -31.91 7.45 5.27
N ASP A 690 -31.83 6.74 6.39
CA ASP A 690 -32.55 5.49 6.56
C ASP A 690 -34.06 5.73 6.79
N LYS A 691 -34.82 4.63 6.91
CA LYS A 691 -36.28 4.69 7.14
C LYS A 691 -36.70 5.38 8.44
N SER A 692 -35.78 5.55 9.39
CA SER A 692 -36.02 6.26 10.65
C SER A 692 -35.60 7.73 10.61
N GLY A 693 -35.05 8.19 9.49
CA GLY A 693 -34.58 9.56 9.29
C GLY A 693 -33.14 9.80 9.71
N SER A 694 -32.36 8.74 10.01
CA SER A 694 -30.94 8.88 10.36
C SER A 694 -30.06 8.96 9.12
N LEU A 695 -29.10 9.90 9.14
CA LEU A 695 -28.12 10.09 8.08
C LEU A 695 -27.19 8.88 7.98
N LEU A 696 -27.10 8.31 6.78
CA LEU A 696 -26.24 7.18 6.45
C LEU A 696 -24.77 7.62 6.42
N TYR A 697 -23.84 6.81 6.92
CA TYR A 697 -22.43 7.23 6.99
C TYR A 697 -21.79 7.44 5.61
N ARG A 698 -22.22 6.64 4.62
CA ARG A 698 -21.80 6.73 3.22
C ARG A 698 -23.02 6.55 2.33
N LYS A 699 -23.08 7.29 1.21
CA LYS A 699 -24.21 7.24 0.27
C LYS A 699 -24.49 5.83 -0.31
N SER A 700 -23.48 4.97 -0.38
CA SER A 700 -23.57 3.63 -0.98
C SER A 700 -23.89 2.51 0.01
N PHE A 701 -24.04 2.82 1.30
CA PHE A 701 -24.27 1.82 2.36
C PHE A 701 -25.41 2.27 3.27
N ASP A 702 -26.23 1.32 3.73
CA ASP A 702 -27.38 1.58 4.61
C ASP A 702 -27.02 1.61 6.11
N ASP A 703 -25.75 1.89 6.42
CA ASP A 703 -25.23 1.80 7.78
C ASP A 703 -25.11 3.17 8.44
N VAL A 704 -25.50 3.24 9.72
CA VAL A 704 -25.34 4.42 10.58
C VAL A 704 -24.21 4.14 11.56
N TYR A 705 -23.17 4.97 11.53
CA TYR A 705 -21.99 4.88 12.39
C TYR A 705 -22.12 5.82 13.59
N ILE A 706 -21.61 5.43 14.75
CA ILE A 706 -21.64 6.26 15.96
C ILE A 706 -20.88 7.57 15.80
N GLU A 707 -19.81 7.59 15.01
CA GLU A 707 -19.02 8.80 14.75
C GLU A 707 -19.85 9.86 14.03
N SER A 708 -20.89 9.47 13.28
CA SER A 708 -21.81 10.43 12.67
C SER A 708 -22.44 11.33 13.74
N VAL A 709 -22.79 10.80 14.91
CA VAL A 709 -23.32 11.59 16.03
C VAL A 709 -22.30 12.62 16.50
N GLY A 710 -21.05 12.21 16.67
CA GLY A 710 -19.95 13.08 17.10
C GLY A 710 -19.61 14.20 16.10
N MET A 711 -19.71 13.93 14.80
CA MET A 711 -19.28 14.87 13.78
C MET A 711 -20.38 15.81 13.30
N ILE A 712 -21.64 15.33 13.22
CA ILE A 712 -22.73 16.08 12.57
C ILE A 712 -23.63 16.79 13.57
N CYS A 713 -23.94 16.16 14.72
CA CYS A 713 -24.94 16.68 15.65
C CYS A 713 -24.51 17.99 16.33
N PRO A 714 -23.25 18.13 16.82
CA PRO A 714 -22.79 19.40 17.38
C PRO A 714 -22.88 20.54 16.38
N PHE A 715 -22.46 20.29 15.13
CA PHE A 715 -22.54 21.29 14.06
C PHE A 715 -23.99 21.71 13.78
N LEU A 716 -24.90 20.74 13.57
CA LEU A 716 -26.30 21.02 13.28
C LEU A 716 -27.00 21.78 14.42
N CYS A 717 -26.72 21.41 15.67
CA CYS A 717 -27.28 22.09 16.84
C CYS A 717 -26.77 23.53 16.97
N ARG A 718 -25.45 23.73 16.83
CA ARG A 718 -24.85 25.08 16.85
C ARG A 718 -25.33 25.93 15.69
N TYR A 719 -25.42 25.37 14.49
CA TYR A 719 -25.96 26.02 13.30
C TYR A 719 -27.42 26.44 13.53
N GLY A 720 -28.26 25.52 14.02
CA GLY A 720 -29.66 25.82 14.30
C GLY A 720 -29.85 26.91 15.35
N LYS A 721 -28.97 26.99 16.35
CA LYS A 721 -28.96 28.08 17.32
C LYS A 721 -28.50 29.42 16.72
N ALA A 722 -27.39 29.42 15.97
CA ALA A 722 -26.78 30.63 15.40
C ALA A 722 -27.61 31.25 14.27
N TYR A 723 -28.30 30.42 13.48
CA TYR A 723 -29.07 30.84 12.30
C TYR A 723 -30.58 30.60 12.45
N HIS A 724 -31.06 30.33 13.66
CA HIS A 724 -32.49 30.10 13.96
C HIS A 724 -33.15 29.01 13.10
N ASN A 725 -32.41 27.93 12.81
CA ASN A 725 -32.88 26.82 11.97
C ASN A 725 -33.29 25.61 12.84
N GLN A 726 -34.59 25.51 13.16
CA GLN A 726 -35.11 24.42 13.99
C GLN A 726 -34.97 23.04 13.31
N MET A 727 -35.11 22.97 11.98
CA MET A 727 -34.96 21.70 11.25
C MET A 727 -33.57 21.08 11.41
N ALA A 728 -32.53 21.90 11.53
CA ALA A 728 -31.16 21.42 11.78
C ALA A 728 -31.06 20.78 13.18
N ILE A 729 -31.65 21.41 14.20
CA ILE A 729 -31.72 20.86 15.56
C ILE A 729 -32.51 19.55 15.57
N ASP A 730 -33.65 19.50 14.90
CA ASP A 730 -34.51 18.31 14.85
C ASP A 730 -33.79 17.14 14.15
N LEU A 731 -33.03 17.41 13.08
CA LEU A 731 -32.21 16.40 12.40
C LEU A 731 -31.12 15.84 13.33
N ALA A 732 -30.46 16.69 14.12
CA ALA A 732 -29.46 16.25 15.10
C ALA A 732 -30.08 15.42 16.23
N ILE A 733 -31.24 15.84 16.74
CA ILE A 733 -32.01 15.11 17.77
C ILE A 733 -32.40 13.74 17.24
N ASN A 734 -32.96 13.66 16.03
CA ASN A 734 -33.35 12.39 15.40
C ASN A 734 -32.15 11.46 15.25
N GLN A 735 -30.99 11.97 14.80
CA GLN A 735 -29.76 11.17 14.70
C GLN A 735 -29.35 10.57 16.05
N MET A 736 -29.37 11.37 17.13
CA MET A 736 -29.02 10.91 18.48
C MET A 736 -30.02 9.89 19.02
N ILE A 737 -31.32 10.19 18.96
CA ILE A 737 -32.38 9.33 19.48
C ILE A 737 -32.40 7.98 18.76
N ASN A 738 -32.29 7.98 17.44
CA ASN A 738 -32.24 6.74 16.66
C ASN A 738 -30.98 5.93 17.00
N TYR A 739 -29.82 6.57 17.18
CA TYR A 739 -28.62 5.85 17.58
C TYR A 739 -28.76 5.23 18.97
N LEU A 740 -29.33 5.96 19.94
CA LEU A 740 -29.62 5.45 21.28
C LEU A 740 -30.58 4.24 21.24
N LYS A 741 -31.56 4.27 20.34
CA LYS A 741 -32.57 3.21 20.19
C LYS A 741 -32.02 1.96 19.51
N TYR A 742 -31.32 2.10 18.38
CA TYR A 742 -30.93 0.98 17.52
C TYR A 742 -29.48 0.53 17.71
N GLY A 743 -28.59 1.43 18.12
CA GLY A 743 -27.16 1.19 18.25
C GLY A 743 -26.71 0.62 19.60
N PHE A 744 -27.60 0.46 20.57
CA PHE A 744 -27.24 0.02 21.93
C PHE A 744 -27.48 -1.45 22.19
N ASP A 745 -26.62 -2.05 23.01
CA ASP A 745 -26.81 -3.37 23.59
C ASP A 745 -27.72 -3.30 24.82
N SER A 746 -28.75 -4.15 24.87
CA SER A 746 -29.75 -4.11 25.95
C SER A 746 -29.26 -4.74 27.27
N LYS A 747 -28.16 -5.51 27.25
CA LYS A 747 -27.63 -6.18 28.45
C LYS A 747 -26.55 -5.34 29.13
N THR A 748 -25.65 -4.78 28.34
CA THR A 748 -24.47 -4.05 28.84
C THR A 748 -24.68 -2.54 28.92
N SER A 749 -25.73 -2.01 28.28
CA SER A 749 -25.96 -0.57 28.13
C SER A 749 -24.79 0.16 27.47
N LEU A 750 -24.01 -0.55 26.65
CA LEU A 750 -22.92 -0.01 25.84
C LEU A 750 -23.31 -0.02 24.36
N PRO A 751 -22.82 0.94 23.56
CA PRO A 751 -23.12 1.00 22.15
C PRO A 751 -22.30 -0.01 21.34
N TYR A 752 -22.91 -0.53 20.28
CA TYR A 752 -22.22 -1.07 19.11
C TYR A 752 -21.60 0.08 18.30
N HIS A 753 -20.68 -0.23 17.39
CA HIS A 753 -20.02 0.77 16.55
C HIS A 753 -20.97 1.37 15.49
N GLY A 754 -21.92 0.58 15.01
CA GLY A 754 -22.97 1.08 14.13
C GLY A 754 -24.16 0.14 14.06
N TYR A 755 -25.16 0.50 13.27
CA TYR A 755 -26.33 -0.34 13.02
C TYR A 755 -26.83 -0.18 11.59
N ASN A 756 -27.59 -1.18 11.14
CA ASN A 756 -28.35 -1.16 9.90
C ASN A 756 -29.80 -1.53 10.18
N ILE A 757 -30.71 -0.57 9.99
CA ILE A 757 -32.12 -0.74 10.34
C ILE A 757 -32.90 -1.59 9.33
N LYS A 758 -32.40 -1.75 8.09
CA LYS A 758 -33.05 -2.59 7.07
C LYS A 758 -32.90 -4.07 7.43
N GLY A 759 -31.71 -4.46 7.87
CA GLY A 759 -31.42 -5.83 8.32
C GLY A 759 -31.73 -6.10 9.79
N ASN A 760 -32.04 -5.07 10.59
CA ASN A 760 -32.07 -5.14 12.06
C ASN A 760 -30.73 -5.67 12.64
N ILE A 761 -29.62 -5.22 12.05
CA ILE A 761 -28.26 -5.69 12.36
C ILE A 761 -27.54 -4.62 13.17
N LYS A 762 -26.82 -5.03 14.21
CA LYS A 762 -25.87 -4.19 14.94
C LYS A 762 -24.46 -4.58 14.52
N HIS A 763 -23.62 -3.60 14.24
CA HIS A 763 -22.31 -3.77 13.65
C HIS A 763 -21.19 -3.39 14.61
N GLY A 764 -20.08 -4.15 14.52
CA GLY A 764 -18.88 -3.90 15.30
C GLY A 764 -18.94 -4.45 16.71
N ILE A 765 -17.87 -4.21 17.48
CA ILE A 765 -17.78 -4.67 18.87
C ILE A 765 -18.59 -3.75 19.80
N ILE A 766 -19.12 -4.33 20.87
CA ILE A 766 -19.80 -3.59 21.94
C ILE A 766 -18.75 -2.86 22.79
N GLY A 767 -18.98 -1.57 23.04
CA GLY A 767 -18.17 -0.79 23.96
C GLY A 767 -16.78 -0.45 23.41
N TRP A 768 -16.63 -0.26 22.09
CA TRP A 768 -15.39 0.30 21.55
C TRP A 768 -15.17 1.72 22.11
N GLY A 769 -14.07 1.93 22.84
CA GLY A 769 -13.83 3.09 23.70
C GLY A 769 -13.87 4.42 22.95
N ARG A 770 -13.21 4.51 21.78
CA ARG A 770 -13.26 5.74 20.97
C ARG A 770 -14.65 6.00 20.39
N ALA A 771 -15.39 4.96 20.01
CA ALA A 771 -16.78 5.10 19.56
C ALA A 771 -17.67 5.70 20.66
N VAL A 772 -17.52 5.22 21.91
CA VAL A 772 -18.19 5.81 23.07
C VAL A 772 -17.77 7.26 23.26
N GLY A 773 -16.48 7.58 23.10
CA GLY A 773 -15.97 8.95 23.09
C GLY A 773 -16.67 9.85 22.06
N TRP A 774 -16.81 9.40 20.81
CA TRP A 774 -17.52 10.13 19.77
C TRP A 774 -18.99 10.38 20.09
N LEU A 775 -19.68 9.37 20.63
CA LEU A 775 -21.07 9.52 21.05
C LEU A 775 -21.20 10.59 22.15
N LEU A 776 -20.33 10.52 23.16
CA LEU A 776 -20.37 11.42 24.30
C LEU A 776 -20.07 12.87 23.90
N ILE A 777 -19.06 13.10 23.04
CA ILE A 777 -18.78 14.43 22.47
C ILE A 777 -19.98 14.92 21.67
N GLY A 778 -20.52 14.07 20.78
CA GLY A 778 -21.68 14.43 19.96
C GLY A 778 -22.90 14.84 20.78
N MET A 779 -23.17 14.10 21.87
CA MET A 779 -24.29 14.41 22.76
C MET A 779 -24.04 15.67 23.58
N ILE A 780 -22.87 15.82 24.22
CA ILE A 780 -22.66 16.94 25.13
C ILE A 780 -22.58 18.28 24.42
N ASP A 781 -21.88 18.34 23.29
CA ASP A 781 -21.74 19.57 22.51
C ASP A 781 -23.03 19.89 21.74
N SER A 782 -23.93 18.91 21.55
CA SER A 782 -25.28 19.19 21.03
C SER A 782 -26.22 19.73 22.12
N LEU A 783 -26.19 19.14 23.32
CA LEU A 783 -27.07 19.50 24.44
C LEU A 783 -26.91 20.95 24.89
N GLU A 784 -25.75 21.57 24.68
CA GLU A 784 -25.52 22.99 24.96
C GLU A 784 -26.44 23.93 24.15
N TYR A 785 -26.84 23.52 22.94
CA TYR A 785 -27.60 24.36 22.01
C TYR A 785 -29.09 23.97 21.90
N ILE A 786 -29.47 22.80 22.41
CA ILE A 786 -30.87 22.34 22.44
C ILE A 786 -31.61 23.06 23.58
N SER A 787 -32.76 23.68 23.28
CA SER A 787 -33.59 24.32 24.30
C SER A 787 -34.03 23.34 25.38
N SER A 788 -34.00 23.75 26.64
CA SER A 788 -34.50 22.97 27.78
C SER A 788 -36.02 22.69 27.70
N THR A 789 -36.75 23.46 26.89
CA THR A 789 -38.18 23.25 26.60
C THR A 789 -38.42 22.20 25.51
N ASN A 790 -37.40 21.77 24.76
CA ASN A 790 -37.56 20.73 23.75
C ASN A 790 -37.88 19.38 24.43
N PRO A 791 -38.88 18.62 23.93
CA PRO A 791 -39.32 17.38 24.57
C PRO A 791 -38.21 16.32 24.70
N TYR A 792 -37.25 16.31 23.76
CA TYR A 792 -36.14 15.35 23.77
C TYR A 792 -34.96 15.79 24.62
N TYR A 793 -34.90 17.04 25.08
CA TYR A 793 -33.79 17.54 25.90
C TYR A 793 -33.61 16.71 27.17
N LYS A 794 -34.71 16.46 27.91
CA LYS A 794 -34.70 15.66 29.14
C LYS A 794 -34.25 14.22 28.88
N ILE A 795 -34.68 13.63 27.76
CA ILE A 795 -34.33 12.26 27.36
C ILE A 795 -32.84 12.18 27.04
N LEU A 796 -32.33 13.06 26.19
CA LEU A 796 -30.92 13.09 25.79
C LEU A 796 -30.00 13.38 26.99
N ARG A 797 -30.40 14.32 27.85
CA ARG A 797 -29.69 14.61 29.11
C ARG A 797 -29.60 13.38 30.01
N TYR A 798 -30.73 12.71 30.24
CA TYR A 798 -30.79 11.51 31.05
C TYR A 798 -29.93 10.39 30.46
N GLN A 799 -30.05 10.13 29.15
CA GLN A 799 -29.26 9.10 28.47
C GLN A 799 -27.76 9.41 28.50
N PHE A 800 -27.36 10.67 28.34
CA PHE A 800 -25.97 11.08 28.51
C PHE A 800 -25.45 10.74 29.91
N GLU A 801 -26.21 11.07 30.96
CA GLU A 801 -25.84 10.76 32.33
C GLU A 801 -25.74 9.24 32.57
N VAL A 802 -26.67 8.46 32.01
CA VAL A 802 -26.65 6.98 32.09
C VAL A 802 -25.42 6.41 31.39
N ILE A 803 -25.09 6.86 30.19
CA ILE A 803 -23.91 6.39 29.45
C ILE A 803 -22.64 6.74 30.21
N ILE A 804 -22.54 7.95 30.78
CA ILE A 804 -21.40 8.33 31.64
C ILE A 804 -21.31 7.44 32.87
N LYS A 805 -22.41 7.22 33.61
CA LYS A 805 -22.44 6.34 34.79
C LYS A 805 -22.04 4.90 34.45
N THR A 806 -22.39 4.41 33.27
CA THR A 806 -21.94 3.10 32.78
C THR A 806 -20.46 3.12 32.41
N THR A 807 -20.01 4.15 31.69
CA THR A 807 -18.65 4.27 31.18
C THR A 807 -17.63 4.36 32.31
N VAL A 808 -17.87 5.19 33.34
CA VAL A 808 -16.91 5.40 34.44
C VAL A 808 -16.61 4.14 35.26
N LYS A 809 -17.48 3.11 35.21
CA LYS A 809 -17.22 1.80 35.82
C LYS A 809 -16.05 1.06 35.17
N TYR A 810 -15.69 1.45 33.95
CA TYR A 810 -14.62 0.85 33.15
C TYR A 810 -13.34 1.69 33.13
N GLN A 811 -13.27 2.78 33.90
CA GLN A 811 -12.02 3.52 34.07
C GLN A 811 -11.04 2.68 34.90
N THR A 812 -9.80 2.54 34.45
CA THR A 812 -8.79 1.78 35.17
C THR A 812 -8.35 2.53 36.43
N ASN A 813 -7.72 1.83 37.37
CA ASN A 813 -7.12 2.44 38.57
C ASN A 813 -6.08 3.53 38.23
N SER A 814 -5.42 3.39 37.07
CA SER A 814 -4.48 4.39 36.55
C SER A 814 -5.16 5.56 35.82
N GLY A 815 -6.49 5.60 35.75
CA GLY A 815 -7.28 6.67 35.13
C GLY A 815 -7.54 6.52 33.62
N TYR A 816 -7.03 5.49 32.96
CA TYR A 816 -7.23 5.28 31.52
C TYR A 816 -8.56 4.59 31.21
N TYR A 817 -9.00 4.74 29.96
CA TYR A 817 -9.95 3.84 29.33
C TYR A 817 -9.22 2.96 28.32
N LYS A 818 -9.69 1.72 28.18
CA LYS A 818 -9.14 0.77 27.22
C LYS A 818 -9.77 0.97 25.84
N TRP A 819 -9.11 0.46 24.81
CA TRP A 819 -9.61 0.53 23.43
C TRP A 819 -11.00 -0.09 23.28
N GLN A 820 -11.32 -1.14 24.05
CA GLN A 820 -12.67 -1.63 24.30
C GLN A 820 -12.90 -1.55 25.81
N LEU A 821 -13.96 -0.85 26.23
CA LEU A 821 -14.18 -0.49 27.64
C LEU A 821 -14.18 -1.70 28.57
N THR A 822 -14.81 -2.80 28.16
CA THR A 822 -14.93 -4.02 28.97
C THR A 822 -13.65 -4.86 28.98
N ALA A 823 -12.70 -4.60 28.09
CA ALA A 823 -11.46 -5.37 27.96
C ALA A 823 -10.36 -4.78 28.84
N PHE A 824 -10.45 -4.96 30.16
CA PHE A 824 -9.50 -4.41 31.14
C PHE A 824 -8.03 -4.87 30.92
N GLU A 825 -7.81 -6.01 30.29
CA GLU A 825 -6.47 -6.50 29.90
C GLU A 825 -5.96 -5.88 28.59
N GLY A 826 -6.84 -5.22 27.83
CA GLY A 826 -6.52 -4.59 26.55
C GLY A 826 -5.61 -3.36 26.71
N HIS A 827 -5.07 -2.88 25.60
CA HIS A 827 -4.25 -1.67 25.59
C HIS A 827 -5.08 -0.44 25.99
N VAL A 828 -4.45 0.52 26.67
CA VAL A 828 -5.05 1.82 26.94
C VAL A 828 -5.26 2.56 25.62
N ASP A 829 -6.30 3.38 25.53
CA ASP A 829 -6.51 4.23 24.36
C ASP A 829 -6.68 5.66 24.84
N THR A 830 -5.68 6.49 24.60
CA THR A 830 -5.71 7.91 24.99
C THR A 830 -6.77 8.68 24.22
N SER A 831 -7.22 8.23 23.05
CA SER A 831 -8.35 8.86 22.35
C SER A 831 -9.68 8.59 23.04
N ALA A 832 -9.92 7.35 23.47
CA ALA A 832 -11.07 7.04 24.31
C ALA A 832 -11.01 7.85 25.61
N THR A 833 -9.85 7.83 26.26
CA THR A 833 -9.63 8.49 27.55
C THR A 833 -9.84 10.00 27.46
N SER A 834 -9.28 10.66 26.44
CA SER A 834 -9.38 12.11 26.27
C SER A 834 -10.79 12.55 25.89
N MET A 835 -11.46 11.84 24.97
CA MET A 835 -12.81 12.17 24.54
C MET A 835 -13.84 11.98 25.65
N ILE A 836 -13.77 10.87 26.39
CA ILE A 836 -14.65 10.60 27.54
C ILE A 836 -14.41 11.64 28.64
N SER A 837 -13.14 11.91 28.98
CA SER A 837 -12.79 12.87 30.04
C SER A 837 -13.17 14.30 29.68
N TYR A 838 -13.03 14.69 28.40
CA TYR A 838 -13.52 15.95 27.85
C TYR A 838 -15.04 16.06 28.00
N ALA A 839 -15.80 15.03 27.58
CA ALA A 839 -17.25 15.06 27.66
C ALA A 839 -17.76 15.14 29.11
N ILE A 840 -17.10 14.44 30.05
CA ILE A 840 -17.40 14.56 31.48
C ILE A 840 -17.14 16.00 31.97
N LYS A 841 -15.98 16.57 31.63
CA LYS A 841 -15.61 17.95 32.03
C LYS A 841 -16.64 18.96 31.52
N ARG A 842 -16.97 18.89 30.23
CA ARG A 842 -18.01 19.72 29.58
C ARG A 842 -19.36 19.53 30.26
N GLY A 843 -19.77 18.28 30.50
CA GLY A 843 -20.99 17.91 31.22
C GLY A 843 -21.13 18.60 32.57
N VAL A 844 -20.06 18.67 33.35
CA VAL A 844 -20.07 19.41 34.61
C VAL A 844 -20.10 20.92 34.39
N MET A 845 -19.33 21.43 33.44
CA MET A 845 -19.24 22.87 33.17
C MET A 845 -20.57 23.49 32.72
N ILE A 846 -21.35 22.77 31.91
CA ILE A 846 -22.67 23.23 31.45
C ILE A 846 -23.83 22.76 32.35
N GLY A 847 -23.53 22.19 33.52
CA GLY A 847 -24.52 21.84 34.55
C GLY A 847 -25.36 20.58 34.27
N ILE A 848 -24.96 19.76 33.30
CA ILE A 848 -25.63 18.49 32.97
C ILE A 848 -25.27 17.40 33.97
N LEU A 849 -24.00 17.34 34.38
CA LEU A 849 -23.47 16.38 35.37
C LEU A 849 -23.16 17.07 36.70
N ASN A 850 -23.27 16.32 37.80
CA ASN A 850 -22.82 16.77 39.12
C ASN A 850 -21.30 16.92 39.16
N ARG A 851 -20.80 17.88 39.96
CA ARG A 851 -19.36 18.09 40.21
C ARG A 851 -18.61 16.84 40.67
N SER A 852 -19.25 15.87 41.30
CA SER A 852 -18.62 14.60 41.70
C SER A 852 -17.96 13.87 40.52
N PHE A 853 -18.51 14.00 39.31
CA PHE A 853 -17.94 13.38 38.11
C PHE A 853 -16.61 14.00 37.66
N LEU A 854 -16.24 15.20 38.14
CA LEU A 854 -14.93 15.80 37.85
C LEU A 854 -13.78 14.92 38.29
N HIS A 855 -13.97 14.11 39.33
CA HIS A 855 -12.96 13.16 39.77
C HIS A 855 -12.49 12.24 38.64
N TYR A 856 -13.42 11.63 37.90
CA TYR A 856 -13.12 10.74 36.78
C TYR A 856 -12.44 11.46 35.60
N SER A 857 -12.89 12.69 35.30
CA SER A 857 -12.27 13.54 34.26
C SER A 857 -10.82 13.92 34.63
N ASN A 858 -10.59 14.28 35.90
CA ASN A 858 -9.26 14.64 36.39
C ASN A 858 -8.31 13.44 36.45
N LEU A 859 -8.80 12.25 36.82
CA LEU A 859 -8.03 11.00 36.74
C LEU A 859 -7.64 10.69 35.29
N GLY A 860 -8.55 10.86 34.34
CA GLY A 860 -8.25 10.68 32.92
C GLY A 860 -7.23 11.68 32.40
N LEU A 861 -7.35 12.95 32.80
CA LEU A 861 -6.36 13.98 32.45
C LEU A 861 -4.97 13.67 33.04
N LEU A 862 -4.91 13.26 34.31
CA LEU A 862 -3.67 12.84 34.95
C LEU A 862 -3.05 11.65 34.22
N ALA A 863 -3.86 10.64 33.88
CA ALA A 863 -3.42 9.49 33.11
C ALA A 863 -2.78 9.95 31.79
N ILE A 864 -3.52 10.70 30.97
CA ILE A 864 -3.04 11.18 29.66
C ILE A 864 -1.75 12.01 29.78
N SER A 865 -1.56 12.75 30.88
CA SER A 865 -0.31 13.51 31.11
C SER A 865 0.94 12.62 31.12
N HIS A 866 0.82 11.35 31.51
CA HIS A 866 1.90 10.36 31.45
C HIS A 866 2.14 9.79 30.05
N SER A 867 1.18 9.96 29.13
CA SER A 867 1.30 9.58 27.70
C SER A 867 1.59 10.79 26.81
N ILE A 868 2.01 11.93 27.36
CA ILE A 868 2.42 13.10 26.56
C ILE A 868 3.94 13.16 26.49
N GLU A 869 4.47 13.11 25.27
CA GLU A 869 5.89 13.25 24.98
C GLU A 869 6.12 14.49 24.13
N ASN A 870 6.87 15.48 24.64
CA ASN A 870 7.15 16.75 23.95
C ASN A 870 5.90 17.42 23.35
N GLY A 871 4.81 17.46 24.13
CA GLY A 871 3.51 18.00 23.73
C GLY A 871 2.73 17.17 22.69
N VAL A 872 3.13 15.92 22.43
CA VAL A 872 2.43 14.97 21.55
C VAL A 872 1.76 13.89 22.39
N VAL A 873 0.46 13.66 22.18
CA VAL A 873 -0.30 12.62 22.90
C VAL A 873 -0.07 11.26 22.24
N MET A 874 0.53 10.33 22.98
CA MET A 874 0.84 8.95 22.57
C MET A 874 -0.28 7.98 22.96
N ASP A 875 -0.09 6.68 22.72
CA ASP A 875 -1.03 5.60 23.09
C ASP A 875 -2.46 5.74 22.52
N SER A 876 -2.61 6.46 21.40
CA SER A 876 -3.89 6.64 20.72
C SER A 876 -4.06 5.59 19.64
N SER A 877 -5.18 4.85 19.63
CA SER A 877 -5.37 3.82 18.61
C SER A 877 -5.54 4.42 17.19
N ALA A 878 -5.03 3.72 16.18
CA ALA A 878 -5.03 4.16 14.77
C ALA A 878 -6.43 4.19 14.12
N GLU A 879 -6.50 4.63 12.86
CA GLU A 879 -7.77 4.78 12.13
C GLU A 879 -8.50 3.44 11.92
N CYS A 880 -9.76 3.37 12.35
CA CYS A 880 -10.63 2.24 12.05
C CYS A 880 -11.07 2.31 10.59
N THR A 881 -10.84 1.25 9.81
CA THR A 881 -11.14 1.22 8.36
C THR A 881 -12.51 0.64 8.02
N GLY A 882 -13.25 0.14 9.03
CA GLY A 882 -14.61 -0.37 8.91
C GLY A 882 -15.02 -1.21 10.12
N PHE A 883 -16.29 -1.62 10.16
CA PHE A 883 -16.78 -2.50 11.23
C PHE A 883 -15.95 -3.79 11.34
N GLY A 884 -15.56 -4.17 12.55
CA GLY A 884 -14.77 -5.38 12.80
C GLY A 884 -13.27 -5.25 12.51
N ILE A 885 -12.80 -4.08 12.05
CA ILE A 885 -11.39 -3.81 11.76
C ILE A 885 -10.87 -2.72 12.71
N TYR A 886 -10.68 -3.11 13.97
CA TYR A 886 -10.19 -2.23 15.03
C TYR A 886 -8.68 -2.36 15.17
N PRO A 887 -7.87 -1.46 14.60
CA PRO A 887 -6.42 -1.58 14.65
C PRO A 887 -5.93 -1.50 16.10
N GLN A 888 -5.14 -2.48 16.50
CA GLN A 888 -4.41 -2.50 17.77
C GLN A 888 -3.02 -1.87 17.60
N ASP A 889 -2.95 -0.79 16.83
CA ASP A 889 -1.76 0.03 16.63
C ASP A 889 -1.99 1.35 17.34
N TYR A 890 -1.09 1.71 18.26
CA TYR A 890 -1.22 2.86 19.14
C TYR A 890 -0.03 3.79 18.95
N GLY A 891 -0.30 5.07 18.78
CA GLY A 891 0.72 6.08 18.54
C GLY A 891 0.14 7.47 18.75
N SER A 892 0.71 8.46 18.05
CA SER A 892 0.18 9.82 18.07
C SER A 892 -0.84 10.03 16.96
N ASN A 893 -2.07 10.38 17.34
CA ASN A 893 -3.15 10.66 16.40
C ASN A 893 -3.95 11.88 16.83
N GLN A 894 -4.54 12.58 15.84
CA GLN A 894 -5.26 13.84 16.06
C GLN A 894 -6.50 13.67 16.95
N TRP A 895 -7.15 12.51 16.92
CA TRP A 895 -8.30 12.20 17.77
C TRP A 895 -7.95 11.95 19.25
N ALA A 896 -6.67 11.82 19.60
CA ALA A 896 -6.23 11.99 20.99
C ALA A 896 -5.70 13.40 21.24
N GLN A 897 -4.92 13.97 20.31
CA GLN A 897 -4.32 15.30 20.47
C GLN A 897 -5.38 16.38 20.71
N GLY A 898 -6.37 16.50 19.81
CA GLY A 898 -7.39 17.55 19.89
C GLY A 898 -8.21 17.51 21.19
N PRO A 899 -8.89 16.40 21.50
CA PRO A 899 -9.68 16.31 22.74
C PRO A 899 -8.84 16.49 24.01
N THR A 900 -7.56 16.08 24.01
CA THR A 900 -6.65 16.34 25.13
C THR A 900 -6.36 17.83 25.29
N THR A 901 -6.02 18.53 24.20
CA THR A 901 -5.82 19.99 24.20
C THR A 901 -7.08 20.72 24.69
N ALA A 902 -8.27 20.31 24.23
CA ALA A 902 -9.53 20.87 24.68
C ALA A 902 -9.78 20.62 26.17
N LEU A 903 -9.53 19.40 26.66
CA LEU A 903 -9.67 19.02 28.07
C LEU A 903 -8.73 19.82 28.98
N VAL A 904 -7.48 20.02 28.54
CA VAL A 904 -6.48 20.83 29.23
C VAL A 904 -6.91 22.30 29.30
N ALA A 905 -7.33 22.89 28.17
CA ALA A 905 -7.83 24.26 28.12
C ALA A 905 -9.01 24.46 29.09
N LEU A 906 -10.00 23.57 29.05
CA LEU A 906 -11.17 23.62 29.95
C LEU A 906 -10.80 23.47 31.44
N SER A 907 -9.67 22.84 31.73
CA SER A 907 -9.18 22.66 33.09
C SER A 907 -8.48 23.89 33.66
N LEU A 908 -7.98 24.80 32.81
CA LEU A 908 -7.43 26.10 33.23
C LEU A 908 -8.50 27.04 33.79
N ASN A 909 -9.68 27.06 33.17
CA ASN A 909 -10.80 27.93 33.54
C ASN A 909 -11.34 27.66 34.96
N GLN A 910 -11.09 26.47 35.52
CA GLN A 910 -11.48 26.16 36.90
C GLN A 910 -10.55 26.79 37.94
N GLU A 911 -9.25 26.94 37.67
CA GLU A 911 -8.33 27.57 38.63
C GLU A 911 -8.58 29.09 38.71
N THR A 912 -8.91 29.74 37.60
CA THR A 912 -9.27 31.17 37.57
C THR A 912 -10.58 31.47 38.30
N LYS A 913 -11.60 30.60 38.21
CA LYS A 913 -12.83 30.75 39.00
C LYS A 913 -12.67 30.37 40.48
N ILE A 914 -11.76 29.46 40.82
CA ILE A 914 -11.45 29.11 42.24
C ILE A 914 -10.68 30.25 42.92
N ILE A 915 -9.83 30.97 42.19
CA ILE A 915 -9.12 32.15 42.69
C ILE A 915 -10.09 33.34 42.85
N ASN A 916 -10.97 33.59 41.87
CA ASN A 916 -11.93 34.69 41.97
C ASN A 916 -13.01 34.46 43.06
N ASN A 917 -13.44 33.22 43.30
CA ASN A 917 -14.36 32.91 44.40
C ASN A 917 -13.72 32.87 45.80
N LYS A 918 -12.38 32.84 45.91
CA LYS A 918 -11.67 33.05 47.17
C LYS A 918 -11.45 34.53 47.49
N ILE A 919 -11.44 35.40 46.47
CA ILE A 919 -11.32 36.85 46.64
C ILE A 919 -12.67 37.48 47.04
N TYR A 920 -13.81 36.89 46.66
CA TYR A 920 -15.16 37.35 47.06
C TYR A 920 -15.73 36.67 48.33
N ARG A 921 -14.90 35.99 49.13
CA ARG A 921 -15.28 35.48 50.49
C ARG A 921 -14.38 35.99 51.62
N ARG A 922 -13.63 37.07 51.36
CA ARG A 922 -13.01 37.92 52.39
C ARG A 922 -13.14 39.38 51.99
N SER A 923 -14.38 39.87 52.00
CA SER A 923 -14.79 41.26 52.21
C SER A 923 -16.30 41.28 52.39
#